data_AF-A0A7M2XFP6-F1
#
_entry.id   AF-A0A7M2XFP6-F1
#
_cell.length_a   1.000
_cell.length_b   1.000
_cell.length_c   1.000
_cell.angle_alpha   90.00
_cell.angle_beta   90.00
_cell.angle_gamma   90.00
#
_symmetry.space_group_name_H-M   'P 1'
#
loop_
_entity.id
_entity.type
_entity.pdbx_description
1 polymer ?
#
loop_
_entity_poly.entity_id
_entity_poly.type
_entity_poly.pdbx_seq_one_letter_code
_entity_poly.pdbx_strand_id
1 'polypeptide(L)'
;MIDGRGKCHSVNQHCDAGGTRVVVVHSRRSAQDFPLPGGLVGLFRQSVTQDYLIIANTAGARTPNLQEIGGTNDASNVGGVPGSRHEENGVMVGEVVVLPPDDDAITGSVLKRLLDQIDEDMDRRQQAGVEGDLEALAGLPQHIRDQLDKASRQIACFRLKFALFRTGEVRIWFDWHDFLGRDPDEFPPTEMEQVAAEALPSQAYYFLKDVFHYHYHHDSRTDQLLDITRVDIGAIEPAGDSAWRVNILRGLAKVVVEYRQSNRPDSHKKALGVLAYADAFQSVLARTCRCANLDQGFVWNEDIILYDFIHTKTSIEALDAISESERGAHLQLFGIFIGVLLSALALWAGAVQIQPILCGDNRANAAVCPPIKPDFTTNIVNQIVANPLGFVVLLTLAGGMAYIFLFKRVTNVPFAKPVLRFVRSMSEAFGAEVAKRGRDRIGYYAQLVLLLGLSGLSAWGAYLVTPKNEVPPVTPRPSALPGTPWASLDQFVGKPPKETGLFTSSVIAGKVRDILGEDYDDFLVRMTQQSELRRDGNILWVVGSRSTGDQDGAYLLIDQNAQRLEIGIRTNGQTDIYRSTGVPVRKPGEMMKAIGGFAGDVGPFPLETSSCKSSARGTTGPVIHLSGALRDAETCTYKLDLRKGQVVGYSAASARGLDVILVDGNKAEAISNGKAISRDGTYEIRVSWQLAGGKPDDTRPRREFYVRMNVR
;
A
#
# COMPACT_ATOMS: atom_id res chain seq x y z
N MET A 1 -2.27 -17.22 -6.90
CA MET A 1 -1.12 -16.71 -6.11
C MET A 1 -0.30 -17.92 -5.68
N ILE A 2 1.00 -17.91 -5.96
CA ILE A 2 1.93 -19.03 -5.72
C ILE A 2 2.31 -19.02 -4.23
N ASP A 3 1.36 -19.41 -3.38
CA ASP A 3 1.65 -19.90 -2.03
C ASP A 3 1.94 -21.40 -2.18
N GLY A 4 2.89 -21.97 -1.45
CA GLY A 4 3.21 -23.41 -1.51
C GLY A 4 2.08 -24.35 -1.06
N ARG A 5 0.86 -23.82 -0.85
CA ARG A 5 -0.36 -24.56 -0.61
C ARG A 5 -0.94 -24.99 -1.97
N GLY A 6 -1.13 -26.30 -2.18
CA GLY A 6 -1.90 -26.78 -3.33
C GLY A 6 -3.33 -26.21 -3.34
N LYS A 7 -4.09 -26.48 -4.41
CA LYS A 7 -5.52 -26.15 -4.44
C LYS A 7 -6.20 -26.86 -3.26
N CYS A 8 -6.76 -26.08 -2.33
CA CYS A 8 -7.49 -26.61 -1.18
C CYS A 8 -8.95 -26.82 -1.58
N HIS A 9 -9.44 -28.04 -1.43
CA HIS A 9 -10.84 -28.41 -1.60
C HIS A 9 -11.49 -28.50 -0.22
N SER A 10 -12.67 -27.93 -0.03
CA SER A 10 -13.31 -27.91 1.29
C SER A 10 -14.83 -27.87 1.22
N VAL A 11 -15.47 -28.76 1.98
CA VAL A 11 -16.91 -28.76 2.26
C VAL A 11 -17.10 -28.38 3.73
N ASN A 12 -17.92 -27.37 4.00
CA ASN A 12 -18.29 -26.96 5.35
C ASN A 12 -19.75 -26.47 5.38
N GLN A 13 -20.69 -27.39 5.60
CA GLN A 13 -22.13 -27.12 5.49
C GLN A 13 -22.94 -27.82 6.59
N HIS A 14 -24.10 -27.26 6.92
CA HIS A 14 -25.07 -27.89 7.82
C HIS A 14 -25.74 -29.06 7.11
N CYS A 15 -25.87 -30.20 7.78
CA CYS A 15 -26.45 -31.42 7.20
C CYS A 15 -27.72 -31.90 7.91
N ASP A 16 -28.19 -31.23 8.95
CA ASP A 16 -29.45 -31.54 9.62
C ASP A 16 -30.12 -30.30 10.26
N ALA A 17 -31.33 -30.48 10.77
CA ALA A 17 -32.07 -29.46 11.51
C ALA A 17 -31.49 -29.18 12.91
N GLY A 18 -30.66 -30.09 13.46
CA GLY A 18 -29.96 -29.93 14.74
C GLY A 18 -28.70 -29.06 14.63
N GLY A 19 -28.36 -28.60 13.42
CA GLY A 19 -27.22 -27.72 13.16
C GLY A 19 -25.88 -28.46 13.08
N THR A 20 -25.86 -29.79 12.97
CA THR A 20 -24.66 -30.58 12.74
C THR A 20 -24.03 -30.16 11.41
N ARG A 21 -22.71 -29.93 11.42
CA ARG A 21 -21.93 -29.55 10.24
C ARG A 21 -21.04 -30.69 9.81
N VAL A 22 -21.07 -30.98 8.51
CA VAL A 22 -20.07 -31.81 7.84
C VAL A 22 -18.91 -30.91 7.44
N VAL A 23 -17.69 -31.33 7.81
CA VAL A 23 -16.44 -30.66 7.49
C VAL A 23 -15.49 -31.65 6.83
N VAL A 24 -15.27 -31.47 5.53
CA VAL A 24 -14.31 -32.26 4.76
C VAL A 24 -13.33 -31.32 4.09
N VAL A 25 -12.03 -31.55 4.23
CA VAL A 25 -11.01 -30.67 3.64
C VAL A 25 -9.88 -31.51 3.05
N HIS A 26 -9.61 -31.36 1.77
CA HIS A 26 -8.46 -31.94 1.10
C HIS A 26 -7.47 -30.84 0.71
N SER A 27 -6.20 -31.01 1.07
CA SER A 27 -5.13 -30.10 0.66
C SER A 27 -3.80 -30.83 0.53
N ARG A 28 -3.15 -30.64 -0.62
CA ARG A 28 -1.74 -30.96 -0.81
C ARG A 28 -0.85 -29.94 -0.11
N ARG A 29 0.13 -30.42 0.66
CA ARG A 29 1.15 -29.60 1.32
C ARG A 29 2.54 -30.02 0.92
N SER A 30 3.47 -29.08 1.04
CA SER A 30 4.89 -29.29 0.81
C SER A 30 5.70 -28.74 1.98
N ALA A 31 6.85 -29.34 2.27
CA ALA A 31 7.78 -28.80 3.23
C ALA A 31 8.14 -27.33 2.91
N GLN A 32 8.01 -26.45 3.90
CA GLN A 32 8.28 -25.02 3.74
C GLN A 32 9.75 -24.64 3.99
N ASP A 33 10.59 -25.61 4.37
CA ASP A 33 12.02 -25.42 4.64
C ASP A 33 12.86 -25.21 3.37
N PHE A 34 12.24 -25.36 2.19
CA PHE A 34 12.90 -25.13 0.92
C PHE A 34 12.81 -23.65 0.51
N PRO A 35 13.90 -23.07 -0.03
CA PRO A 35 13.91 -21.69 -0.51
C PRO A 35 13.04 -21.46 -1.76
N LEU A 36 12.48 -22.53 -2.33
CA LEU A 36 11.63 -22.51 -3.51
C LEU A 36 10.15 -22.69 -3.12
N PRO A 37 9.20 -22.10 -3.88
CA PRO A 37 7.79 -22.33 -3.68
C PRO A 37 7.44 -23.82 -3.69
N GLY A 38 6.59 -24.24 -2.75
CA GLY A 38 6.20 -25.63 -2.53
C GLY A 38 5.80 -26.41 -3.78
N GLY A 39 5.00 -25.80 -4.64
CA GLY A 39 4.56 -26.40 -5.90
C GLY A 39 5.70 -26.70 -6.88
N LEU A 40 6.81 -25.94 -6.84
CA LEU A 40 8.00 -26.22 -7.67
C LEU A 40 8.87 -27.33 -7.07
N VAL A 41 8.98 -27.38 -5.73
CA VAL A 41 9.76 -28.44 -5.06
C VAL A 41 9.12 -29.80 -5.28
N GLY A 42 7.79 -29.87 -5.22
CA GLY A 42 7.04 -31.09 -5.48
C GLY A 42 7.22 -31.68 -6.89
N LEU A 43 7.64 -30.88 -7.88
CA LEU A 43 7.91 -31.37 -9.24
C LEU A 43 9.18 -32.22 -9.33
N PHE A 44 10.21 -31.90 -8.53
CA PHE A 44 11.50 -32.58 -8.59
C PHE A 44 11.78 -33.46 -7.36
N ARG A 45 11.00 -33.31 -6.29
CA ARG A 45 11.10 -34.12 -5.08
C ARG A 45 9.72 -34.38 -4.49
N GLN A 46 9.09 -35.45 -4.94
CA GLN A 46 7.75 -35.82 -4.49
C GLN A 46 7.72 -36.15 -2.99
N SER A 47 8.80 -36.72 -2.44
CA SER A 47 8.93 -37.06 -1.02
C SER A 47 8.85 -35.88 -0.03
N VAL A 48 8.84 -34.64 -0.51
CA VAL A 48 8.61 -33.45 0.35
C VAL A 48 7.18 -32.91 0.27
N THR A 49 6.31 -33.58 -0.49
CA THR A 49 4.88 -33.28 -0.58
C THR A 49 4.07 -34.35 0.11
N GLN A 50 2.89 -33.99 0.59
CA GLN A 50 1.99 -34.90 1.27
C GLN A 50 0.57 -34.38 1.16
N ASP A 51 -0.37 -35.29 0.95
CA ASP A 51 -1.80 -34.97 0.89
C ASP A 51 -2.42 -35.18 2.27
N TYR A 52 -3.20 -34.19 2.71
CA TYR A 52 -3.91 -34.21 3.97
C TYR A 52 -5.40 -34.09 3.72
N LEU A 53 -6.17 -34.93 4.41
CA LEU A 53 -7.62 -34.98 4.32
C LEU A 53 -8.25 -34.92 5.71
N ILE A 54 -9.13 -33.96 5.95
CA ILE A 54 -9.96 -33.88 7.17
C ILE A 54 -11.31 -34.50 6.85
N ILE A 55 -11.79 -35.39 7.71
CA ILE A 55 -13.13 -35.97 7.64
C ILE A 55 -13.76 -35.83 9.02
N ALA A 56 -14.63 -34.84 9.20
CA ALA A 56 -15.15 -34.49 10.53
C ALA A 56 -16.60 -34.02 10.52
N ASN A 57 -17.23 -34.15 11.68
CA ASN A 57 -18.55 -33.60 11.97
C ASN A 57 -18.50 -32.76 13.24
N THR A 58 -19.37 -31.76 13.36
CA THR A 58 -19.59 -31.11 14.66
C THR A 58 -20.48 -32.00 15.54
N ALA A 59 -20.32 -31.86 16.86
CA ALA A 59 -21.11 -32.57 17.84
C ALA A 59 -21.31 -31.73 19.10
N GLY A 60 -22.26 -32.17 19.91
CA GLY A 60 -22.55 -31.59 21.21
C GLY A 60 -21.40 -31.80 22.19
N ALA A 61 -20.98 -30.75 22.89
CA ALA A 61 -19.99 -30.87 23.96
C ALA A 61 -20.25 -29.88 25.10
N ARG A 62 -19.83 -30.26 26.31
CA ARG A 62 -19.74 -29.32 27.42
C ARG A 62 -18.52 -28.42 27.25
N THR A 63 -18.75 -27.12 27.36
CA THR A 63 -17.71 -26.08 27.35
C THR A 63 -17.73 -25.33 28.68
N PRO A 64 -16.58 -24.83 29.16
CA PRO A 64 -16.54 -24.03 30.37
C PRO A 64 -17.20 -22.66 30.11
N ASN A 65 -17.90 -22.12 31.10
CA ASN A 65 -18.67 -20.89 30.98
C ASN A 65 -17.75 -19.66 30.96
N LEU A 66 -17.54 -19.06 29.78
CA LEU A 66 -16.64 -17.91 29.58
C LEU A 66 -16.99 -16.68 30.43
N GLN A 67 -18.25 -16.49 30.83
CA GLN A 67 -18.69 -15.29 31.58
C GLN A 67 -18.32 -15.32 33.07
N GLU A 68 -18.30 -16.49 33.71
CA GLU A 68 -17.89 -16.62 35.11
C GLU A 68 -16.38 -16.48 35.27
N ILE A 69 -15.62 -16.81 34.22
CA ILE A 69 -14.16 -16.87 34.27
C ILE A 69 -13.51 -15.48 34.07
N GLY A 70 -14.20 -14.55 33.41
CA GLY A 70 -13.74 -13.16 33.22
C GLY A 70 -14.03 -12.22 34.41
N GLY A 71 -14.82 -12.66 35.40
CA GLY A 71 -15.29 -11.83 36.52
C GLY A 71 -14.55 -12.05 37.85
N THR A 72 -13.78 -13.13 37.99
CA THR A 72 -13.13 -13.49 39.26
C THR A 72 -11.77 -12.79 39.44
N ASN A 73 -11.81 -11.46 39.59
CA ASN A 73 -10.76 -10.76 40.35
C ASN A 73 -11.03 -10.81 41.86
N ASP A 74 -12.22 -11.25 42.28
CA ASP A 74 -12.57 -11.49 43.67
C ASP A 74 -12.18 -12.93 44.07
N ALA A 75 -11.09 -13.03 44.82
CA ALA A 75 -10.58 -14.25 45.44
C ALA A 75 -11.52 -14.88 46.50
N SER A 76 -12.78 -14.44 46.59
CA SER A 76 -13.72 -14.83 47.65
C SER A 76 -14.69 -15.96 47.27
N ASN A 77 -14.74 -16.39 46.00
CA ASN A 77 -15.62 -17.48 45.52
C ASN A 77 -14.86 -18.65 44.86
N VAL A 78 -13.65 -18.94 45.35
CA VAL A 78 -12.73 -19.94 44.76
C VAL A 78 -13.12 -21.41 45.07
N GLY A 79 -14.19 -21.65 45.84
CA GLY A 79 -14.63 -23.01 46.22
C GLY A 79 -15.63 -23.70 45.26
N GLY A 80 -16.04 -23.08 44.15
CA GLY A 80 -17.06 -23.61 43.25
C GLY A 80 -16.50 -24.32 42.01
N VAL A 81 -17.12 -25.43 41.60
CA VAL A 81 -16.85 -26.10 40.30
C VAL A 81 -17.05 -25.08 39.16
N PRO A 82 -16.15 -25.00 38.16
CA PRO A 82 -16.35 -24.11 37.01
C PRO A 82 -17.69 -24.39 36.35
N GLY A 83 -18.50 -23.35 36.14
CA GLY A 83 -19.75 -23.48 35.39
C GLY A 83 -19.47 -24.07 34.01
N SER A 84 -20.35 -24.97 33.56
CA SER A 84 -20.29 -25.54 32.21
C SER A 84 -21.62 -25.38 31.52
N ARG A 85 -21.58 -25.19 30.20
CA ARG A 85 -22.77 -25.17 29.35
C ARG A 85 -22.65 -26.27 28.30
N HIS A 86 -23.78 -26.85 27.94
CA HIS A 86 -23.84 -27.75 26.79
C HIS A 86 -24.02 -26.91 25.51
N GLU A 87 -23.18 -27.13 24.51
CA GLU A 87 -23.29 -26.52 23.20
C GLU A 87 -23.48 -27.61 22.15
N GLU A 88 -24.55 -27.54 21.36
CA GLU A 88 -24.89 -28.52 20.30
C GLU A 88 -23.79 -28.68 19.24
N ASN A 89 -22.99 -27.62 19.03
CA ASN A 89 -21.83 -27.59 18.13
C ASN A 89 -20.55 -27.21 18.89
N GLY A 90 -20.40 -27.74 20.11
CA GLY A 90 -19.31 -27.41 21.03
C GLY A 90 -17.95 -28.02 20.66
N VAL A 91 -17.95 -29.07 19.84
CA VAL A 91 -16.74 -29.78 19.39
C VAL A 91 -16.88 -30.19 17.93
N MET A 92 -15.74 -30.27 17.23
CA MET A 92 -15.63 -30.95 15.95
C MET A 92 -14.78 -32.20 16.15
N VAL A 93 -15.34 -33.36 15.79
CA VAL A 93 -14.72 -34.67 15.96
C VAL A 93 -14.59 -35.33 14.60
N GLY A 94 -13.44 -35.93 14.35
CA GLY A 94 -13.18 -36.58 13.07
C GLY A 94 -11.81 -37.19 13.02
N GLU A 95 -11.29 -37.34 11.82
CA GLU A 95 -9.94 -37.83 11.57
C GLU A 95 -9.21 -36.94 10.57
N VAL A 96 -7.89 -36.84 10.76
CA VAL A 96 -6.95 -36.36 9.76
C VAL A 96 -6.32 -37.59 9.15
N VAL A 97 -6.53 -37.76 7.85
CA VAL A 97 -5.92 -38.82 7.04
C VAL A 97 -4.73 -38.22 6.33
N VAL A 98 -3.57 -38.83 6.54
CA VAL A 98 -2.30 -38.43 5.96
C VAL A 98 -1.93 -39.44 4.87
N LEU A 99 -1.82 -38.95 3.64
CA LEU A 99 -1.59 -39.74 2.44
C LEU A 99 -0.23 -39.32 1.84
N PRO A 100 0.87 -40.02 2.18
CA PRO A 100 2.17 -39.73 1.59
C PRO A 100 2.18 -40.14 0.10
N PRO A 101 2.97 -39.44 -0.73
CA PRO A 101 3.23 -39.88 -2.09
C PRO A 101 4.06 -41.16 -2.08
N ASP A 102 3.85 -41.99 -3.09
CA ASP A 102 4.60 -43.21 -3.31
C ASP A 102 5.55 -43.04 -4.51
N ASP A 103 6.77 -43.54 -4.39
CA ASP A 103 7.75 -43.52 -5.48
C ASP A 103 7.38 -44.53 -6.58
N ASP A 104 6.55 -45.54 -6.26
CA ASP A 104 5.98 -46.45 -7.24
C ASP A 104 4.89 -45.78 -8.09
N ALA A 105 5.10 -45.76 -9.40
CA ALA A 105 4.21 -45.07 -10.34
C ALA A 105 2.78 -45.66 -10.36
N ILE A 106 2.64 -46.97 -10.11
CA ILE A 106 1.33 -47.62 -10.08
C ILE A 106 0.56 -47.15 -8.85
N THR A 107 1.18 -47.24 -7.68
CA THR A 107 0.63 -46.81 -6.40
C THR A 107 0.31 -45.31 -6.39
N GLY A 108 1.23 -44.48 -6.91
CA GLY A 108 0.99 -43.05 -7.11
C GLY A 108 -0.20 -42.75 -8.03
N SER A 109 -0.43 -43.56 -9.07
CA SER A 109 -1.60 -43.43 -9.95
C SER A 109 -2.92 -43.85 -9.28
N VAL A 110 -2.87 -44.80 -8.33
CA VAL A 110 -4.03 -45.21 -7.51
C VAL A 110 -4.38 -44.09 -6.54
N LEU A 111 -3.39 -43.55 -5.82
CA LEU A 111 -3.58 -42.42 -4.89
C LEU A 111 -4.16 -41.21 -5.63
N LYS A 112 -3.59 -40.84 -6.78
CA LYS A 112 -4.10 -39.71 -7.56
C LYS A 112 -5.56 -39.88 -7.97
N ARG A 113 -5.92 -41.05 -8.50
CA ARG A 113 -7.32 -41.34 -8.88
C ARG A 113 -8.26 -41.31 -7.70
N LEU A 114 -7.83 -41.80 -6.54
CA LEU A 114 -8.62 -41.73 -5.30
C LEU A 114 -8.87 -40.29 -4.88
N LEU A 115 -7.84 -39.43 -4.87
CA LEU A 115 -7.97 -38.02 -4.51
C LEU A 115 -8.86 -37.27 -5.50
N ASP A 116 -8.70 -37.50 -6.81
CA ASP A 116 -9.55 -36.91 -7.85
C ASP A 116 -11.02 -37.32 -7.64
N GLN A 117 -11.30 -38.58 -7.28
CA GLN A 117 -12.65 -39.06 -6.96
C GLN A 117 -13.23 -38.41 -5.70
N ILE A 118 -12.43 -38.28 -4.64
CA ILE A 118 -12.84 -37.61 -3.39
C ILE A 118 -13.19 -36.14 -3.66
N ASP A 119 -12.35 -35.43 -4.42
CA ASP A 119 -12.57 -34.03 -4.77
C ASP A 119 -13.86 -33.85 -5.61
N GLU A 120 -14.09 -34.73 -6.59
CA GLU A 120 -15.33 -34.73 -7.38
C GLU A 120 -16.57 -35.01 -6.53
N ASP A 121 -16.50 -35.93 -5.56
CA ASP A 121 -17.60 -36.25 -4.66
C ASP A 121 -17.88 -35.13 -3.66
N MET A 122 -16.82 -34.46 -3.17
CA MET A 122 -16.93 -33.25 -2.35
C MET A 122 -17.68 -32.15 -3.10
N ASP A 123 -17.24 -31.82 -4.32
CA ASP A 123 -17.86 -30.77 -5.15
C ASP A 123 -19.32 -31.12 -5.47
N ARG A 124 -19.61 -32.37 -5.83
CA ARG A 124 -20.97 -32.84 -6.19
C ARG A 124 -21.93 -32.77 -5.00
N ARG A 125 -21.52 -33.27 -3.82
CA ARG A 125 -22.39 -33.31 -2.63
C ARG A 125 -22.51 -31.95 -1.97
N GLN A 126 -21.50 -31.10 -2.07
CA GLN A 126 -21.61 -29.69 -1.68
C GLN A 126 -22.67 -28.96 -2.50
N GLN A 127 -22.71 -29.18 -3.82
CA GLN A 127 -23.74 -28.62 -4.69
C GLN A 127 -25.13 -29.16 -4.34
N ALA A 128 -25.26 -30.46 -4.11
CA ALA A 128 -26.53 -31.08 -3.67
C ALA A 128 -27.03 -30.51 -2.34
N GLY A 129 -26.14 -30.26 -1.37
CA GLY A 129 -26.46 -29.61 -0.10
C GLY A 129 -26.97 -28.16 -0.28
N VAL A 130 -26.39 -27.39 -1.21
CA VAL A 130 -26.89 -26.05 -1.58
C VAL A 130 -28.29 -26.12 -2.20
N GLU A 131 -28.59 -27.19 -2.93
CA GLU A 131 -29.89 -27.46 -3.55
C GLU A 131 -30.92 -28.07 -2.58
N GLY A 132 -30.53 -28.34 -1.33
CA GLY A 132 -31.41 -28.78 -0.24
C GLY A 132 -31.38 -30.29 0.05
N ASP A 133 -30.53 -31.08 -0.62
CA ASP A 133 -30.33 -32.49 -0.31
C ASP A 133 -29.32 -32.66 0.84
N LEU A 134 -29.83 -32.51 2.07
CA LEU A 134 -29.04 -32.62 3.29
C LEU A 134 -28.60 -34.06 3.60
N GLU A 135 -29.33 -35.08 3.14
CA GLU A 135 -28.98 -36.49 3.35
C GLU A 135 -27.75 -36.89 2.54
N ALA A 136 -27.67 -36.46 1.27
CA ALA A 136 -26.48 -36.67 0.45
C ALA A 136 -25.23 -36.03 1.08
N LEU A 137 -25.37 -34.85 1.69
CA LEU A 137 -24.30 -34.17 2.41
C LEU A 137 -23.93 -34.90 3.71
N ALA A 138 -24.91 -35.34 4.50
CA ALA A 138 -24.69 -36.08 5.76
C ALA A 138 -23.93 -37.40 5.53
N GLY A 139 -24.15 -38.06 4.38
CA GLY A 139 -23.45 -39.28 4.00
C GLY A 139 -22.03 -39.11 3.45
N LEU A 140 -21.58 -37.87 3.18
CA LEU A 140 -20.26 -37.60 2.58
C LEU A 140 -19.09 -38.17 3.41
N PRO A 141 -19.00 -37.93 4.74
CA PRO A 141 -17.90 -38.46 5.55
C PRO A 141 -17.76 -39.97 5.48
N GLN A 142 -18.86 -40.70 5.60
CA GLN A 142 -18.83 -42.17 5.54
C GLN A 142 -18.44 -42.66 4.15
N HIS A 143 -18.93 -42.00 3.10
CA HIS A 143 -18.58 -42.35 1.73
C HIS A 143 -17.07 -42.26 1.46
N ILE A 144 -16.43 -41.19 1.93
CA ILE A 144 -14.98 -41.00 1.80
C ILE A 144 -14.23 -42.08 2.61
N ARG A 145 -14.67 -42.41 3.83
CA ARG A 145 -14.07 -43.51 4.61
C ARG A 145 -14.13 -44.84 3.86
N ASP A 146 -15.27 -45.17 3.26
CA ASP A 146 -15.43 -46.39 2.47
C ASP A 146 -14.50 -46.41 1.24
N GLN A 147 -14.23 -45.26 0.61
CA GLN A 147 -13.27 -45.14 -0.49
C GLN A 147 -11.83 -45.36 0.01
N LEU A 148 -11.46 -44.76 1.14
CA LEU A 148 -10.15 -44.94 1.76
C LEU A 148 -9.93 -46.39 2.22
N ASP A 149 -10.93 -47.04 2.79
CA ASP A 149 -10.86 -48.45 3.22
C ASP A 149 -10.65 -49.41 2.05
N LYS A 150 -11.25 -49.11 0.89
CA LYS A 150 -11.02 -49.90 -0.34
C LYS A 150 -9.60 -49.72 -0.87
N ALA A 151 -9.04 -48.52 -0.72
CA ALA A 151 -7.72 -48.18 -1.22
C ALA A 151 -6.58 -48.53 -0.25
N SER A 152 -6.84 -48.67 1.06
CA SER A 152 -5.82 -48.83 2.11
C SER A 152 -4.89 -50.03 1.93
N ARG A 153 -5.30 -51.05 1.17
CA ARG A 153 -4.45 -52.20 0.82
C ARG A 153 -3.41 -51.91 -0.27
N GLN A 154 -3.59 -50.81 -1.00
CA GLN A 154 -2.76 -50.44 -2.16
C GLN A 154 -1.95 -49.17 -1.90
N ILE A 155 -2.39 -48.30 -0.98
CA ILE A 155 -1.72 -47.03 -0.67
C ILE A 155 -1.44 -46.93 0.83
N ALA A 156 -0.36 -46.25 1.20
CA ALA A 156 -0.13 -45.88 2.59
C ALA A 156 -1.18 -44.85 3.04
N CYS A 157 -1.79 -45.09 4.19
CA CYS A 157 -2.89 -44.29 4.72
C CYS A 157 -2.81 -44.26 6.25
N PHE A 158 -2.39 -43.13 6.82
CA PHE A 158 -2.28 -42.96 8.26
C PHE A 158 -3.48 -42.17 8.78
N ARG A 159 -4.23 -42.74 9.73
CA ARG A 159 -5.44 -42.11 10.29
C ARG A 159 -5.19 -41.65 11.72
N LEU A 160 -5.43 -40.36 11.96
CA LEU A 160 -5.30 -39.73 13.26
C LEU A 160 -6.65 -39.17 13.68
N LYS A 161 -7.24 -39.70 14.73
CA LYS A 161 -8.51 -39.18 15.29
C LYS A 161 -8.23 -37.86 16.00
N PHE A 162 -9.17 -36.93 15.92
CA PHE A 162 -9.04 -35.65 16.61
C PHE A 162 -10.37 -35.13 17.17
N ALA A 163 -10.24 -34.25 18.15
CA ALA A 163 -11.31 -33.41 18.67
C ALA A 163 -10.81 -31.97 18.80
N LEU A 164 -11.46 -31.04 18.09
CA LEU A 164 -11.25 -29.60 18.18
C LEU A 164 -12.42 -28.97 18.91
N PHE A 165 -12.19 -28.48 20.13
CA PHE A 165 -13.21 -27.82 20.93
C PHE A 165 -13.30 -26.33 20.61
N ARG A 166 -14.49 -25.73 20.81
CA ARG A 166 -14.66 -24.27 20.67
C ARG A 166 -13.76 -23.41 21.57
N THR A 167 -13.23 -23.99 22.65
CA THR A 167 -12.23 -23.36 23.51
C THR A 167 -10.85 -23.22 22.83
N GLY A 168 -10.65 -23.81 21.65
CA GLY A 168 -9.36 -23.89 20.96
C GLY A 168 -8.50 -25.08 21.40
N GLU A 169 -8.96 -25.89 22.36
CA GLU A 169 -8.28 -27.13 22.74
C GLU A 169 -8.36 -28.16 21.59
N VAL A 170 -7.21 -28.72 21.22
CA VAL A 170 -7.11 -29.80 20.22
C VAL A 170 -6.56 -31.06 20.90
N ARG A 171 -7.23 -32.18 20.68
CA ARG A 171 -6.75 -33.51 21.06
C ARG A 171 -6.57 -34.34 19.81
N ILE A 172 -5.46 -35.06 19.71
CA ILE A 172 -5.16 -36.00 18.62
C ILE A 172 -4.77 -37.33 19.25
N TRP A 173 -5.33 -38.42 18.74
CA TRP A 173 -5.02 -39.77 19.20
C TRP A 173 -5.17 -40.77 18.04
N PHE A 174 -4.60 -41.94 18.20
CA PHE A 174 -4.76 -43.04 17.28
C PHE A 174 -4.59 -44.36 18.02
N ASP A 175 -5.19 -45.40 17.45
CA ASP A 175 -4.96 -46.78 17.84
C ASP A 175 -3.96 -47.37 16.84
N TRP A 176 -3.01 -48.20 17.28
CA TRP A 176 -1.99 -48.78 16.39
C TRP A 176 -2.60 -49.58 15.23
N HIS A 177 -3.73 -50.25 15.49
CA HIS A 177 -4.47 -50.95 14.45
C HIS A 177 -4.93 -50.02 13.32
N ASP A 178 -5.58 -48.91 13.67
CA ASP A 178 -6.09 -47.93 12.71
C ASP A 178 -4.95 -47.15 12.03
N PHE A 179 -3.86 -46.89 12.76
CA PHE A 179 -2.70 -46.16 12.25
C PHE A 179 -1.91 -46.98 11.22
N LEU A 180 -1.75 -48.28 11.45
CA LEU A 180 -1.01 -49.19 10.56
C LEU A 180 -1.89 -49.89 9.52
N GLY A 181 -3.21 -49.94 9.73
CA GLY A 181 -4.14 -50.72 8.91
C GLY A 181 -3.96 -52.24 9.05
N ARG A 182 -3.31 -52.70 10.11
CA ARG A 182 -3.02 -54.12 10.41
C ARG A 182 -3.00 -54.38 11.91
N ASP A 183 -3.09 -55.65 12.29
CA ASP A 183 -2.97 -56.04 13.71
C ASP A 183 -1.53 -55.81 14.21
N PRO A 184 -1.32 -54.92 15.20
CA PRO A 184 -0.01 -54.62 15.74
C PRO A 184 0.58 -55.76 16.60
N ASP A 185 -0.25 -56.68 17.11
CA ASP A 185 0.22 -57.81 17.92
C ASP A 185 0.79 -58.92 17.02
N GLU A 186 0.16 -59.16 15.86
CA GLU A 186 0.66 -60.10 14.86
C GLU A 186 1.85 -59.52 14.08
N PHE A 187 1.79 -58.24 13.76
CA PHE A 187 2.84 -57.53 13.06
C PHE A 187 3.18 -56.24 13.81
N PRO A 188 4.26 -56.21 14.62
CA PRO A 188 4.62 -55.02 15.39
C PRO A 188 5.00 -53.82 14.50
N PRO A 189 4.91 -52.58 15.04
CA PRO A 189 5.38 -51.39 14.33
C PRO A 189 6.90 -51.44 14.12
N THR A 190 7.32 -51.18 12.89
CA THR A 190 8.73 -50.98 12.51
C THR A 190 9.28 -49.68 13.13
N GLU A 191 10.60 -49.52 13.17
CA GLU A 191 11.23 -48.29 13.66
C GLU A 191 10.74 -47.04 12.89
N MET A 192 10.58 -47.14 11.56
CA MET A 192 10.08 -46.02 10.75
C MET A 192 8.62 -45.68 11.06
N GLU A 193 7.77 -46.68 11.31
CA GLU A 193 6.38 -46.45 11.69
C GLU A 193 6.28 -45.84 13.09
N GLN A 194 7.20 -46.16 14.01
CA GLN A 194 7.30 -45.49 15.31
C GLN A 194 7.70 -44.01 15.16
N VAL A 195 8.68 -43.72 14.31
CA VAL A 195 9.06 -42.32 13.99
C VAL A 195 7.89 -41.57 13.35
N ALA A 196 7.14 -42.21 12.45
CA ALA A 196 5.95 -41.62 11.86
C ALA A 196 4.85 -41.35 12.92
N ALA A 197 4.65 -42.29 13.84
CA ALA A 197 3.69 -42.15 14.94
C ALA A 197 4.06 -41.01 15.92
N GLU A 198 5.36 -40.66 16.03
CA GLU A 198 5.82 -39.50 16.79
C GLU A 198 5.68 -38.18 16.02
N ALA A 199 5.91 -38.17 14.70
CA ALA A 199 5.93 -36.95 13.90
C ALA A 199 4.58 -36.53 13.31
N LEU A 200 3.77 -37.48 12.85
CA LEU A 200 2.51 -37.21 12.15
C LEU A 200 1.46 -36.48 13.02
N PRO A 201 1.32 -36.75 14.33
CA PRO A 201 0.41 -35.99 15.17
C PRO A 201 0.71 -34.49 15.19
N SER A 202 1.99 -34.08 15.26
CA SER A 202 2.38 -32.66 15.19
C SER A 202 2.04 -32.07 13.82
N GLN A 203 2.30 -32.80 12.74
CA GLN A 203 1.97 -32.35 11.38
C GLN A 203 0.45 -32.20 11.18
N ALA A 204 -0.34 -33.15 11.69
CA ALA A 204 -1.80 -33.08 11.68
C ALA A 204 -2.32 -31.90 12.52
N TYR A 205 -1.71 -31.62 13.67
CA TYR A 205 -2.04 -30.42 14.45
C TYR A 205 -1.78 -29.13 13.66
N TYR A 206 -0.62 -28.98 13.03
CA TYR A 206 -0.33 -27.81 12.19
C TYR A 206 -1.26 -27.71 10.98
N PHE A 207 -1.65 -28.86 10.42
CA PHE A 207 -2.66 -28.92 9.35
C PHE A 207 -4.01 -28.38 9.83
N LEU A 208 -4.54 -28.91 10.93
CA LEU A 208 -5.80 -28.47 11.55
C LEU A 208 -5.75 -26.98 11.89
N LYS A 209 -4.67 -26.54 12.55
CA LYS A 209 -4.47 -25.14 12.91
C LYS A 209 -4.54 -24.25 11.67
N ASP A 210 -3.81 -24.55 10.61
CA ASP A 210 -3.78 -23.71 9.41
C ASP A 210 -5.11 -23.69 8.65
N VAL A 211 -5.96 -24.72 8.79
CA VAL A 211 -7.29 -24.79 8.18
C VAL A 211 -8.33 -24.00 8.99
N PHE A 212 -8.26 -24.08 10.33
CA PHE A 212 -9.31 -23.54 11.21
C PHE A 212 -8.94 -22.24 11.93
N HIS A 213 -7.67 -21.84 11.95
CA HIS A 213 -7.19 -20.64 12.63
C HIS A 213 -7.06 -19.48 11.64
N TYR A 214 -7.83 -18.41 11.87
CA TYR A 214 -7.71 -17.19 11.07
C TYR A 214 -6.79 -16.19 11.76
N HIS A 215 -5.70 -15.81 11.09
CA HIS A 215 -4.71 -14.89 11.65
C HIS A 215 -5.19 -13.43 11.54
N TYR A 216 -5.92 -12.94 12.55
CA TYR A 216 -6.42 -11.55 12.57
C TYR A 216 -5.39 -10.52 13.01
N HIS A 217 -4.40 -10.91 13.82
CA HIS A 217 -3.55 -9.96 14.56
C HIS A 217 -2.04 -10.21 14.46
N HIS A 218 -1.60 -11.22 13.70
CA HIS A 218 -0.18 -11.49 13.42
C HIS A 218 -0.04 -12.29 12.11
N ASP A 219 1.20 -12.49 11.69
CA ASP A 219 1.51 -13.27 10.49
C ASP A 219 1.31 -14.77 10.77
N SER A 220 0.92 -15.55 9.76
CA SER A 220 0.70 -17.00 9.89
C SER A 220 1.95 -17.76 10.33
N ARG A 221 3.14 -17.23 10.01
CA ARG A 221 4.44 -17.79 10.39
C ARG A 221 4.76 -17.62 11.87
N THR A 222 4.09 -16.69 12.56
CA THR A 222 4.33 -16.50 14.00
C THR A 222 3.59 -17.52 14.86
N ASP A 223 2.70 -18.34 14.29
CA ASP A 223 1.91 -19.34 15.02
C ASP A 223 2.58 -20.72 15.14
N GLN A 224 3.83 -20.88 14.73
CA GLN A 224 4.57 -22.15 14.90
C GLN A 224 5.03 -22.40 16.35
N LEU A 225 4.44 -21.70 17.32
CA LEU A 225 4.93 -21.62 18.70
C LEU A 225 4.28 -22.63 19.64
N LEU A 226 3.11 -23.14 19.27
CA LEU A 226 2.34 -24.09 20.05
C LEU A 226 2.59 -25.47 19.45
N ASP A 227 3.19 -26.35 20.23
CA ASP A 227 3.37 -27.75 19.85
C ASP A 227 2.35 -28.64 20.60
N ILE A 228 2.15 -29.85 20.10
CA ILE A 228 1.37 -30.86 20.82
C ILE A 228 2.18 -31.39 22.01
N THR A 229 1.50 -31.70 23.11
CA THR A 229 2.11 -32.38 24.24
C THR A 229 1.55 -33.78 24.34
N ARG A 230 2.43 -34.79 24.39
CA ARG A 230 2.03 -36.17 24.62
C ARG A 230 1.50 -36.32 26.04
N VAL A 231 0.29 -36.87 26.17
CA VAL A 231 -0.34 -37.21 27.44
C VAL A 231 -0.32 -38.73 27.58
N ASP A 232 0.21 -39.25 28.68
CA ASP A 232 0.20 -40.69 28.96
C ASP A 232 -1.14 -41.08 29.61
N ILE A 233 -1.88 -41.96 28.93
CA ILE A 233 -3.22 -42.41 29.33
C ILE A 233 -3.15 -43.29 30.60
N GLY A 234 -2.00 -43.93 30.87
CA GLY A 234 -1.77 -44.71 32.09
C GLY A 234 -1.53 -43.87 33.35
N ALA A 235 -1.30 -42.56 33.19
CA ALA A 235 -0.96 -41.63 34.26
C ALA A 235 -1.96 -40.46 34.33
N ILE A 236 -3.25 -40.70 34.09
CA ILE A 236 -4.34 -39.74 34.36
C ILE A 236 -4.53 -39.62 35.88
N GLU A 237 -3.49 -39.19 36.59
CA GLU A 237 -3.68 -38.37 37.77
C GLU A 237 -4.01 -36.95 37.29
N PRO A 238 -4.78 -36.16 38.06
CA PRO A 238 -5.01 -34.74 37.77
C PRO A 238 -3.73 -33.93 37.51
N ALA A 239 -2.58 -34.42 37.99
CA ALA A 239 -1.24 -33.86 37.79
C ALA A 239 -0.74 -33.88 36.33
N GLY A 240 -1.26 -34.75 35.46
CA GLY A 240 -0.82 -34.88 34.05
C GLY A 240 -1.27 -33.73 33.13
N ASP A 241 -2.29 -32.96 33.53
CA ASP A 241 -2.88 -31.90 32.70
C ASP A 241 -2.20 -30.53 32.91
N SER A 242 -1.44 -30.34 34.00
CA SER A 242 -0.81 -29.05 34.32
C SER A 242 0.39 -28.72 33.42
N ALA A 243 1.17 -29.74 33.06
CA ALA A 243 2.47 -29.54 32.40
C ALA A 243 2.34 -28.87 31.03
N TRP A 244 1.40 -29.32 30.20
CA TRP A 244 1.20 -28.73 28.87
C TRP A 244 0.68 -27.29 28.98
N ARG A 245 -0.23 -27.00 29.92
CA ARG A 245 -0.77 -25.65 30.14
C ARG A 245 0.33 -24.66 30.53
N VAL A 246 1.22 -25.06 31.44
CA VAL A 246 2.39 -24.27 31.83
C VAL A 246 3.35 -24.06 30.66
N ASN A 247 3.60 -25.11 29.87
CA ASN A 247 4.48 -25.01 28.70
C ASN A 247 3.91 -24.07 27.63
N ILE A 248 2.61 -24.13 27.36
CA ILE A 248 1.92 -23.22 26.42
C ILE A 248 2.00 -21.77 26.90
N LEU A 249 1.67 -21.49 28.17
CA LEU A 249 1.79 -20.14 28.73
C LEU A 249 3.22 -19.60 28.67
N ARG A 250 4.20 -20.43 29.03
CA ARG A 250 5.63 -20.06 28.96
C ARG A 250 6.08 -19.79 27.53
N GLY A 251 5.64 -20.62 26.57
CA GLY A 251 5.95 -20.45 25.14
C GLY A 251 5.41 -19.13 24.61
N LEU A 252 4.14 -18.83 24.87
CA LEU A 252 3.51 -17.58 24.48
C LEU A 252 4.18 -16.37 25.15
N ALA A 253 4.44 -16.43 26.46
CA ALA A 253 5.11 -15.36 27.18
C ALA A 253 6.53 -15.08 26.65
N LYS A 254 7.30 -16.13 26.34
CA LYS A 254 8.64 -16.01 25.76
C LYS A 254 8.61 -15.23 24.44
N VAL A 255 7.64 -15.52 23.57
CA VAL A 255 7.51 -14.87 22.26
C VAL A 255 7.12 -13.41 22.41
N VAL A 256 6.22 -13.10 23.34
CA VAL A 256 5.88 -11.70 23.66
C VAL A 256 7.14 -10.94 24.09
N VAL A 257 8.00 -11.56 24.91
CA VAL A 257 9.28 -10.97 25.33
C VAL A 257 10.23 -10.79 24.13
N GLU A 258 10.36 -11.78 23.25
CA GLU A 258 11.22 -11.70 22.06
C GLU A 258 10.79 -10.57 21.13
N TYR A 259 9.48 -10.45 20.84
CA TYR A 259 8.97 -9.36 20.02
C TYR A 259 9.09 -7.99 20.68
N ARG A 260 8.90 -7.92 22.01
CA ARG A 260 9.12 -6.68 22.77
C ARG A 260 10.58 -6.24 22.72
N GLN A 261 11.54 -7.17 22.69
CA GLN A 261 12.97 -6.86 22.68
C GLN A 261 13.50 -6.41 21.31
N SER A 262 12.81 -6.71 20.21
CA SER A 262 13.31 -6.40 18.86
C SER A 262 13.35 -4.90 18.53
N ASN A 263 12.72 -4.06 19.37
CA ASN A 263 12.64 -2.59 19.25
C ASN A 263 12.15 -2.10 17.88
N ARG A 264 11.32 -2.91 17.20
CA ARG A 264 10.69 -2.58 15.91
C ARG A 264 9.19 -2.35 16.13
N PRO A 265 8.59 -1.26 15.62
CA PRO A 265 7.16 -1.01 15.78
C PRO A 265 6.27 -2.15 15.29
N ASP A 266 6.60 -2.77 14.15
CA ASP A 266 5.85 -3.93 13.64
C ASP A 266 5.91 -5.13 14.59
N SER A 267 6.98 -5.26 15.38
CA SER A 267 7.10 -6.30 16.41
C SER A 267 6.26 -5.99 17.64
N HIS A 268 6.06 -4.73 18.04
CA HIS A 268 5.17 -4.40 19.15
C HIS A 268 3.73 -4.82 18.86
N LYS A 269 3.25 -4.58 17.62
CA LYS A 269 1.91 -5.03 17.19
C LYS A 269 1.79 -6.55 17.18
N LYS A 270 2.82 -7.27 16.71
CA LYS A 270 2.89 -8.74 16.80
C LYS A 270 2.89 -9.23 18.25
N ALA A 271 3.62 -8.56 19.14
CA ALA A 271 3.65 -8.88 20.57
C ALA A 271 2.26 -8.72 21.20
N LEU A 272 1.54 -7.63 20.89
CA LEU A 272 0.15 -7.44 21.35
C LEU A 272 -0.80 -8.52 20.82
N GLY A 273 -0.62 -8.93 19.57
CA GLY A 273 -1.36 -10.06 18.98
C GLY A 273 -1.16 -11.35 19.77
N VAL A 274 0.09 -11.78 19.95
CA VAL A 274 0.42 -13.00 20.72
C VAL A 274 -0.03 -12.89 22.19
N LEU A 275 0.10 -11.71 22.79
CA LEU A 275 -0.33 -11.45 24.16
C LEU A 275 -1.84 -11.62 24.33
N ALA A 276 -2.65 -11.22 23.35
CA ALA A 276 -4.10 -11.41 23.37
C ALA A 276 -4.46 -12.91 23.37
N TYR A 277 -3.74 -13.75 22.62
CA TYR A 277 -3.92 -15.21 22.70
C TYR A 277 -3.49 -15.78 24.04
N ALA A 278 -2.37 -15.29 24.59
CA ALA A 278 -1.90 -15.72 25.89
C ALA A 278 -2.92 -15.39 26.99
N ASP A 279 -3.53 -14.21 26.94
CA ASP A 279 -4.59 -13.78 27.85
C ASP A 279 -5.89 -14.58 27.66
N ALA A 280 -6.29 -14.87 26.41
CA ALA A 280 -7.42 -15.73 26.11
C ALA A 280 -7.20 -17.17 26.59
N PHE A 281 -6.01 -17.73 26.38
CA PHE A 281 -5.66 -19.06 26.89
C PHE A 281 -5.66 -19.06 28.42
N GLN A 282 -5.07 -18.04 29.04
CA GLN A 282 -5.01 -17.88 30.49
C GLN A 282 -6.39 -17.81 31.12
N SER A 283 -7.28 -17.00 30.55
CA SER A 283 -8.65 -16.87 31.02
C SER A 283 -9.43 -18.17 30.80
N VAL A 284 -9.39 -18.80 29.63
CA VAL A 284 -10.32 -19.92 29.35
C VAL A 284 -9.80 -21.28 29.82
N LEU A 285 -8.55 -21.59 29.50
CA LEU A 285 -8.01 -22.94 29.61
C LEU A 285 -6.93 -23.07 30.68
N ALA A 286 -6.13 -22.05 30.99
CA ALA A 286 -4.95 -22.27 31.84
C ALA A 286 -5.28 -22.89 33.20
N ARG A 287 -6.44 -22.59 33.82
CA ARG A 287 -6.84 -23.17 35.11
C ARG A 287 -8.02 -24.14 35.02
N THR A 288 -8.53 -24.41 33.83
CA THR A 288 -9.75 -25.21 33.66
C THR A 288 -9.40 -26.59 33.14
N CYS A 289 -9.51 -27.60 33.99
CA CYS A 289 -9.23 -29.01 33.69
C CYS A 289 -10.54 -29.77 33.46
N ARG A 290 -10.54 -30.78 32.58
CA ARG A 290 -11.69 -31.68 32.42
C ARG A 290 -11.66 -32.75 33.51
N CYS A 291 -12.82 -33.08 34.06
CA CYS A 291 -12.97 -34.21 34.96
C CYS A 291 -12.67 -35.54 34.23
N ALA A 292 -12.14 -36.52 34.95
CA ALA A 292 -11.99 -37.88 34.42
C ALA A 292 -13.34 -38.50 34.02
N ASN A 293 -14.39 -38.18 34.78
CA ASN A 293 -15.76 -38.48 34.40
C ASN A 293 -16.35 -37.31 33.57
N LEU A 294 -16.67 -37.58 32.31
CA LEU A 294 -17.20 -36.61 31.35
C LEU A 294 -18.48 -35.91 31.85
N ASP A 295 -19.31 -36.60 32.63
CA ASP A 295 -20.56 -36.06 33.16
C ASP A 295 -20.35 -35.01 34.26
N GLN A 296 -19.19 -35.05 34.91
CA GLN A 296 -18.81 -34.12 35.98
C GLN A 296 -18.25 -32.78 35.45
N GLY A 297 -18.04 -32.66 34.13
CA GLY A 297 -17.65 -31.40 33.51
C GLY A 297 -16.19 -31.00 33.73
N PHE A 298 -15.96 -29.92 34.46
CA PHE A 298 -14.64 -29.29 34.63
C PHE A 298 -14.31 -29.07 36.10
N VAL A 299 -13.01 -28.96 36.43
CA VAL A 299 -12.49 -28.57 37.75
C VAL A 299 -11.44 -27.48 37.60
N TRP A 300 -11.29 -26.67 38.66
CA TRP A 300 -10.21 -25.70 38.74
C TRP A 300 -8.89 -26.36 39.10
N ASN A 301 -7.81 -25.87 38.48
CA ASN A 301 -6.44 -26.22 38.78
C ASN A 301 -5.71 -24.98 39.30
N GLU A 302 -5.50 -24.95 40.61
CA GLU A 302 -4.88 -23.81 41.30
C GLU A 302 -3.35 -23.83 41.22
N ASP A 303 -2.75 -24.96 40.84
CA ASP A 303 -1.29 -25.13 40.79
C ASP A 303 -0.64 -24.36 39.62
N ILE A 304 -1.45 -23.82 38.71
CA ILE A 304 -0.98 -23.11 37.52
C ILE A 304 -0.83 -21.62 37.82
N ILE A 305 0.44 -21.21 37.83
CA ILE A 305 0.86 -19.81 37.97
C ILE A 305 0.49 -19.04 36.69
N LEU A 306 -0.24 -17.94 36.88
CA LEU A 306 -0.65 -17.04 35.80
C LEU A 306 0.33 -15.88 35.63
N TYR A 307 0.39 -15.31 34.43
CA TYR A 307 1.20 -14.15 34.11
C TYR A 307 0.38 -12.86 34.20
N ASP A 308 1.05 -11.76 34.57
CA ASP A 308 0.48 -10.42 34.50
C ASP A 308 0.59 -9.85 33.08
N PHE A 309 -0.36 -10.28 32.24
CA PHE A 309 -0.44 -9.80 30.87
C PHE A 309 -0.99 -8.37 30.77
N ILE A 310 -1.67 -7.85 31.80
CA ILE A 310 -2.16 -6.46 31.83
C ILE A 310 -0.99 -5.49 31.89
N HIS A 311 -0.05 -5.69 32.82
CA HIS A 311 1.15 -4.87 32.88
C HIS A 311 2.03 -5.03 31.64
N THR A 312 2.13 -6.25 31.10
CA THR A 312 2.88 -6.50 29.86
C THR A 312 2.28 -5.75 28.67
N LYS A 313 0.95 -5.77 28.52
CA LYS A 313 0.21 -5.04 27.48
C LYS A 313 0.46 -3.55 27.57
N THR A 314 0.26 -2.98 28.76
CA THR A 314 0.47 -1.55 29.04
C THR A 314 1.90 -1.13 28.70
N SER A 315 2.90 -1.97 29.03
CA SER A 315 4.30 -1.69 28.68
C SER A 315 4.55 -1.71 27.17
N ILE A 316 3.91 -2.60 26.41
CA ILE A 316 4.10 -2.68 24.96
C ILE A 316 3.38 -1.52 24.27
N GLU A 317 2.18 -1.15 24.70
CA GLU A 317 1.45 0.02 24.19
C GLU A 317 2.24 1.32 24.42
N ALA A 318 2.87 1.46 25.58
CA ALA A 318 3.75 2.59 25.86
C ALA A 318 4.97 2.63 24.91
N LEU A 319 5.57 1.48 24.60
CA LEU A 319 6.68 1.39 23.63
C LEU A 319 6.24 1.71 22.20
N ASP A 320 5.05 1.26 21.79
CA ASP A 320 4.49 1.57 20.48
C ASP A 320 4.20 3.07 20.35
N ALA A 321 3.61 3.69 21.37
CA ALA A 321 3.36 5.13 21.40
C ALA A 321 4.67 5.96 21.32
N ILE A 322 5.74 5.51 21.98
CA ILE A 322 7.07 6.14 21.86
C ILE A 322 7.57 6.03 20.42
N SER A 323 7.49 4.84 19.81
CA SER A 323 7.93 4.60 18.43
C SER A 323 7.11 5.41 17.40
N GLU A 324 5.80 5.53 17.58
CA GLU A 324 4.94 6.36 16.72
C GLU A 324 5.30 7.85 16.86
N SER A 325 5.56 8.32 18.08
CA SER A 325 6.03 9.68 18.32
C SER A 325 7.37 9.96 17.63
N GLU A 326 8.32 9.02 17.66
CA GLU A 326 9.61 9.16 16.97
C GLU A 326 9.42 9.22 15.45
N ARG A 327 8.57 8.36 14.87
CA ARG A 327 8.27 8.38 13.43
C ARG A 327 7.58 9.69 13.01
N GLY A 328 6.64 10.18 13.81
CA GLY A 328 6.00 11.49 13.61
C GLY A 328 7.02 12.63 13.58
N ALA A 329 7.97 12.63 14.51
CA ALA A 329 9.04 13.61 14.55
C ALA A 329 9.96 13.54 13.31
N HIS A 330 10.29 12.34 12.82
CA HIS A 330 11.07 12.17 11.60
C HIS A 330 10.36 12.67 10.33
N LEU A 331 9.05 12.40 10.19
CA LEU A 331 8.26 12.90 9.06
C LEU A 331 8.10 14.42 9.09
N GLN A 332 7.92 15.01 10.27
CA GLN A 332 7.89 16.47 10.43
C GLN A 332 9.25 17.10 10.06
N LEU A 333 10.36 16.51 10.52
CA LEU A 333 11.71 16.92 10.12
C LEU A 333 11.91 16.87 8.60
N PHE A 334 11.44 15.81 7.94
CA PHE A 334 11.52 15.67 6.49
C PHE A 334 10.70 16.73 5.75
N GLY A 335 9.44 16.94 6.15
CA GLY A 335 8.58 17.97 5.56
C GLY A 335 9.16 19.37 5.70
N ILE A 336 9.79 19.67 6.83
CA ILE A 336 10.41 20.98 7.09
C ILE A 336 11.72 21.13 6.32
N PHE A 337 12.53 20.08 6.20
CA PHE A 337 13.71 20.08 5.34
C PHE A 337 13.35 20.40 3.89
N ILE A 338 12.30 19.77 3.36
CA ILE A 338 11.75 20.09 2.03
C ILE A 338 11.28 21.55 1.98
N GLY A 339 10.56 22.03 3.00
CA GLY A 339 10.09 23.42 3.07
C GLY A 339 11.23 24.46 3.03
N VAL A 340 12.31 24.23 3.79
CA VAL A 340 13.51 25.09 3.77
C VAL A 340 14.18 25.05 2.40
N LEU A 341 14.32 23.86 1.80
CA LEU A 341 14.91 23.70 0.48
C LEU A 341 14.11 24.45 -0.59
N LEU A 342 12.79 24.29 -0.60
CA LEU A 342 11.90 25.01 -1.54
C LEU A 342 11.95 26.52 -1.31
N SER A 343 12.04 26.97 -0.06
CA SER A 343 12.19 28.40 0.27
C SER A 343 13.52 28.96 -0.22
N ALA A 344 14.61 28.20 -0.08
CA ALA A 344 15.94 28.57 -0.59
C ALA A 344 15.94 28.67 -2.12
N LEU A 345 15.29 27.73 -2.80
CA LEU A 345 15.12 27.75 -4.26
C LEU A 345 14.27 28.95 -4.72
N ALA A 346 13.19 29.27 -4.01
CA ALA A 346 12.34 30.42 -4.31
C ALA A 346 13.09 31.75 -4.11
N LEU A 347 13.87 31.89 -3.02
CA LEU A 347 14.71 33.05 -2.77
C LEU A 347 15.78 33.21 -3.85
N TRP A 348 16.40 32.12 -4.28
CA TRP A 348 17.34 32.13 -5.39
C TRP A 348 16.68 32.57 -6.70
N ALA A 349 15.52 32.00 -7.04
CA ALA A 349 14.77 32.37 -8.24
C ALA A 349 14.36 33.85 -8.22
N GLY A 350 13.95 34.38 -7.06
CA GLY A 350 13.69 35.79 -6.86
C GLY A 350 14.93 36.67 -7.09
N ALA A 351 16.10 36.26 -6.57
CA ALA A 351 17.36 36.97 -6.81
C ALA A 351 17.74 37.01 -8.30
N VAL A 352 17.53 35.91 -9.02
CA VAL A 352 17.74 35.83 -10.48
C VAL A 352 16.81 36.79 -11.23
N GLN A 353 15.55 36.92 -10.79
CA GLN A 353 14.56 37.82 -11.41
C GLN A 353 14.78 39.31 -11.09
N ILE A 354 15.35 39.63 -9.93
CA ILE A 354 15.66 41.01 -9.53
C ILE A 354 16.90 41.53 -10.25
N GLN A 355 17.84 40.65 -10.61
CA GLN A 355 19.10 41.03 -11.24
C GLN A 355 18.93 41.81 -12.58
N PRO A 356 18.02 41.46 -13.51
CA PRO A 356 17.72 42.29 -14.68
C PRO A 356 17.21 43.69 -14.33
N ILE A 357 16.34 43.81 -13.32
CA ILE A 357 15.74 45.08 -12.89
C ILE A 357 16.82 46.02 -12.35
N LEU A 358 17.77 45.47 -11.58
CA LEU A 358 18.89 46.23 -11.04
C LEU A 358 19.91 46.64 -12.11
N CYS A 359 20.04 45.90 -13.20
CA CYS A 359 21.10 46.14 -14.19
C CYS A 359 20.64 46.88 -15.47
N GLY A 360 19.34 47.13 -15.63
CA GLY A 360 18.77 47.85 -16.79
C GLY A 360 18.93 47.13 -18.13
N ASP A 361 18.54 47.80 -19.23
CA ASP A 361 18.47 47.23 -20.59
C ASP A 361 19.83 46.90 -21.24
N ASN A 362 20.96 47.20 -20.58
CA ASN A 362 22.31 47.04 -21.13
C ASN A 362 22.89 45.63 -20.91
N ARG A 363 22.17 44.59 -21.36
CA ARG A 363 22.55 43.17 -21.17
C ARG A 363 23.05 42.44 -22.41
N ALA A 364 23.41 43.15 -23.48
CA ALA A 364 23.86 42.50 -24.72
C ALA A 364 25.17 41.72 -24.57
N ASN A 365 26.02 42.04 -23.58
CA ASN A 365 27.29 41.35 -23.34
C ASN A 365 27.40 40.97 -21.86
N ALA A 366 27.32 39.67 -21.56
CA ALA A 366 27.49 39.15 -20.22
C ALA A 366 28.92 39.39 -19.71
N ALA A 367 29.11 40.38 -18.84
CA ALA A 367 30.22 40.37 -17.88
C ALA A 367 30.01 41.28 -16.66
N VAL A 368 29.42 42.47 -16.77
CA VAL A 368 29.42 43.43 -15.64
C VAL A 368 28.17 44.30 -15.69
N CYS A 369 27.31 44.23 -14.65
CA CYS A 369 26.32 45.29 -14.44
C CYS A 369 27.09 46.61 -14.28
N PRO A 370 26.68 47.72 -14.93
CA PRO A 370 27.39 48.99 -14.78
C PRO A 370 27.59 49.28 -13.28
N PRO A 371 28.73 49.87 -12.86
CA PRO A 371 29.07 50.07 -11.46
C PRO A 371 28.07 51.07 -10.85
N ILE A 372 26.90 50.56 -10.49
CA ILE A 372 26.07 51.13 -9.44
C ILE A 372 27.00 51.14 -8.24
N LYS A 373 27.11 52.29 -7.56
CA LYS A 373 27.91 52.39 -6.33
C LYS A 373 27.65 51.12 -5.51
N PRO A 374 28.70 50.38 -5.13
CA PRO A 374 28.54 49.06 -4.53
C PRO A 374 27.84 49.20 -3.19
N ASP A 375 26.51 49.15 -3.21
CA ASP A 375 25.71 48.99 -2.02
C ASP A 375 25.68 47.51 -1.66
N PHE A 376 25.67 47.25 -0.35
CA PHE A 376 25.67 45.91 0.23
C PHE A 376 24.66 44.95 -0.44
N THR A 377 23.49 45.47 -0.81
CA THR A 377 22.38 44.73 -1.43
C THR A 377 22.73 44.20 -2.82
N THR A 378 23.33 45.00 -3.71
CA THR A 378 23.68 44.60 -5.08
C THR A 378 24.79 43.54 -5.09
N ASN A 379 25.75 43.63 -4.16
CA ASN A 379 26.80 42.63 -4.01
C ASN A 379 26.27 41.27 -3.53
N ILE A 380 25.30 41.26 -2.61
CA ILE A 380 24.67 40.03 -2.13
C ILE A 380 23.88 39.35 -3.25
N VAL A 381 23.06 40.10 -3.99
CA VAL A 381 22.26 39.54 -5.10
C VAL A 381 23.17 38.91 -6.15
N ASN A 382 24.25 39.60 -6.54
CA ASN A 382 25.21 39.07 -7.51
C ASN A 382 25.92 37.80 -7.01
N GLN A 383 26.29 37.73 -5.73
CA GLN A 383 26.89 36.53 -5.13
C GLN A 383 25.92 35.33 -5.10
N ILE A 384 24.66 35.56 -4.76
CA ILE A 384 23.61 34.53 -4.75
C ILE A 384 23.39 33.97 -6.16
N VAL A 385 23.33 34.84 -7.17
CA VAL A 385 23.12 34.43 -8.56
C VAL A 385 24.34 33.69 -9.13
N ALA A 386 25.56 34.14 -8.81
CA ALA A 386 26.78 33.51 -9.29
C ALA A 386 27.05 32.13 -8.66
N ASN A 387 26.52 31.88 -7.45
CA ASN A 387 26.77 30.65 -6.69
C ASN A 387 25.46 29.95 -6.24
N PRO A 388 24.60 29.50 -7.19
CA PRO A 388 23.27 28.97 -6.90
C PRO A 388 23.31 27.77 -5.95
N LEU A 389 24.18 26.80 -6.23
CA LEU A 389 24.30 25.58 -5.44
C LEU A 389 24.82 25.87 -4.03
N GLY A 390 25.83 26.75 -3.92
CA GLY A 390 26.42 27.15 -2.64
C GLY A 390 25.40 27.85 -1.74
N PHE A 391 24.60 28.77 -2.30
CA PHE A 391 23.55 29.46 -1.57
C PHE A 391 22.45 28.51 -1.08
N VAL A 392 21.93 27.65 -1.97
CA VAL A 392 20.86 26.70 -1.62
C VAL A 392 21.32 25.70 -0.56
N VAL A 393 22.52 25.12 -0.73
CA VAL A 393 23.09 24.18 0.25
C VAL A 393 23.31 24.86 1.60
N LEU A 394 23.88 26.06 1.62
CA LEU A 394 24.15 26.78 2.86
C LEU A 394 22.86 27.16 3.61
N LEU A 395 21.86 27.65 2.89
CA LEU A 395 20.57 28.04 3.49
C LEU A 395 19.78 26.81 3.97
N THR A 396 19.87 25.69 3.25
CA THR A 396 19.27 24.41 3.65
C THR A 396 19.95 23.83 4.88
N LEU A 397 21.28 23.86 4.96
CA LEU A 397 22.04 23.42 6.13
C LEU A 397 21.80 24.34 7.34
N ALA A 398 21.77 25.66 7.13
CA ALA A 398 21.50 26.63 8.19
C ALA A 398 20.07 26.51 8.72
N GLY A 399 19.07 26.39 7.84
CA GLY A 399 17.67 26.18 8.22
C GLY A 399 17.47 24.82 8.90
N GLY A 400 18.10 23.76 8.40
CA GLY A 400 18.10 22.43 9.03
C GLY A 400 18.71 22.46 10.44
N MET A 401 19.87 23.10 10.61
CA MET A 401 20.51 23.25 11.93
C MET A 401 19.69 24.11 12.88
N ALA A 402 19.15 25.25 12.43
CA ALA A 402 18.30 26.13 13.23
C ALA A 402 17.03 25.41 13.68
N TYR A 403 16.43 24.59 12.83
CA TYR A 403 15.25 23.81 13.18
C TYR A 403 15.57 22.71 14.21
N ILE A 404 16.61 21.90 13.98
CA ILE A 404 17.08 20.89 14.94
C ILE A 404 17.36 21.51 16.31
N PHE A 405 17.86 22.75 16.31
CA PHE A 405 18.18 23.50 17.52
C PHE A 405 16.95 24.09 18.22
N LEU A 406 16.03 24.72 17.48
CA LEU A 406 14.85 25.39 18.01
C LEU A 406 13.76 24.42 18.47
N PHE A 407 13.67 23.23 17.86
CA PHE A 407 12.57 22.28 18.09
C PHE A 407 13.01 21.00 18.82
N LYS A 408 14.00 21.09 19.72
CA LYS A 408 14.68 19.91 20.23
C LYS A 408 13.83 19.04 21.17
N ARG A 409 13.56 17.81 20.71
CA ARG A 409 13.76 16.56 21.48
C ARG A 409 14.39 15.42 20.64
N VAL A 410 14.95 15.69 19.46
CA VAL A 410 15.63 14.67 18.64
C VAL A 410 17.11 14.60 19.04
N THR A 411 17.44 13.71 19.98
CA THR A 411 18.81 13.47 20.47
C THR A 411 19.60 12.44 19.68
N ASN A 412 18.98 11.80 18.69
CA ASN A 412 19.56 10.67 17.95
C ASN A 412 19.73 10.96 16.45
N VAL A 413 20.41 12.05 16.09
CA VAL A 413 20.95 12.21 14.73
C VAL A 413 22.38 11.65 14.72
N PRO A 414 22.74 10.71 13.83
CA PRO A 414 24.13 10.26 13.70
C PRO A 414 25.03 11.47 13.42
N PHE A 415 26.20 11.52 14.07
CA PHE A 415 27.14 12.67 14.12
C PHE A 415 26.75 13.89 15.00
N ALA A 416 25.59 13.91 15.65
CA ALA A 416 25.24 15.04 16.54
C ALA A 416 26.11 15.12 17.81
N LYS A 417 26.59 13.99 18.35
CA LYS A 417 27.41 13.95 19.58
C LYS A 417 28.76 14.69 19.46
N PRO A 418 29.58 14.49 18.41
CA PRO A 418 30.81 15.25 18.23
C PRO A 418 30.56 16.73 17.96
N VAL A 419 29.53 17.09 17.17
CA VAL A 419 29.16 18.49 16.89
C VAL A 419 28.65 19.19 18.16
N LEU A 420 27.80 18.55 18.97
CA LEU A 420 27.35 19.07 20.26
C LEU A 420 28.51 19.21 21.25
N ARG A 421 29.50 18.30 21.26
CA ARG A 421 30.71 18.46 22.08
C ARG A 421 31.56 19.65 21.63
N PHE A 422 31.73 19.83 20.31
CA PHE A 422 32.47 20.96 19.75
C PHE A 422 31.78 22.30 20.05
N VAL A 423 30.46 22.38 19.85
CA VAL A 423 29.66 23.57 20.18
C VAL A 423 29.68 23.86 21.68
N ARG A 424 29.61 22.84 22.54
CA ARG A 424 29.67 23.00 23.99
C ARG A 424 31.05 23.48 24.46
N SER A 425 32.13 22.90 23.93
CA SER A 425 33.50 23.33 24.18
C SER A 425 33.76 24.76 23.70
N MET A 426 33.23 25.16 22.54
CA MET A 426 33.25 26.53 22.04
C MET A 426 32.45 27.48 22.94
N SER A 427 31.28 27.05 23.43
CA SER A 427 30.43 27.85 24.32
C SER A 427 31.04 28.01 25.72
N GLU A 428 31.82 27.03 26.19
CA GLU A 428 32.54 27.10 27.46
C GLU A 428 33.78 27.99 27.34
N ALA A 429 34.48 27.96 26.19
CA ALA A 429 35.61 28.85 25.91
C ALA A 429 35.21 30.33 25.74
N PHE A 430 34.07 30.60 25.10
CA PHE A 430 33.53 31.97 24.98
C PHE A 430 32.72 32.42 26.21
N GLY A 431 32.11 31.47 26.94
CA GLY A 431 31.30 31.73 28.13
C GLY A 431 32.14 32.11 29.35
N ALA A 432 33.37 31.60 29.47
CA ALA A 432 34.26 31.91 30.60
C ALA A 432 34.64 33.41 30.68
N GLU A 433 34.74 34.10 29.55
CA GLU A 433 35.15 35.52 29.51
C GLU A 433 33.96 36.48 29.68
N VAL A 434 32.73 36.03 29.36
CA VAL A 434 31.52 36.87 29.37
C VAL A 434 30.65 36.65 30.62
N ALA A 435 30.86 35.56 31.36
CA ALA A 435 30.10 35.23 32.58
C ALA A 435 30.34 36.19 33.78
N LYS A 436 31.22 37.19 33.68
CA LYS A 436 31.45 38.15 34.78
C LYS A 436 30.46 39.31 34.87
N ARG A 437 29.54 39.52 33.90
CA ARG A 437 28.51 40.59 34.01
C ARG A 437 27.18 40.22 33.32
N GLY A 438 26.17 39.85 34.13
CA GLY A 438 24.76 40.22 33.91
C GLY A 438 23.83 39.28 33.12
N ARG A 439 23.02 38.51 33.87
CA ARG A 439 21.66 37.97 33.65
C ARG A 439 21.06 37.94 32.21
N ASP A 440 20.87 36.71 31.71
CA ASP A 440 19.97 36.14 30.68
C ASP A 440 19.78 36.78 29.30
N ARG A 441 19.85 38.11 29.14
CA ARG A 441 19.73 38.74 27.80
C ARG A 441 21.07 38.78 27.07
N ILE A 442 22.18 38.86 27.81
CA ILE A 442 23.52 39.00 27.25
C ILE A 442 24.00 37.68 26.60
N GLY A 443 23.60 36.52 27.12
CA GLY A 443 23.89 35.21 26.51
C GLY A 443 23.25 35.04 25.13
N TYR A 444 22.01 35.55 24.96
CA TYR A 444 21.32 35.56 23.67
C TYR A 444 22.03 36.48 22.66
N TYR A 445 22.47 37.67 23.06
CA TYR A 445 23.22 38.57 22.18
C TYR A 445 24.62 38.05 21.85
N ALA A 446 25.34 37.47 22.80
CA ALA A 446 26.64 36.85 22.56
C ALA A 446 26.53 35.65 21.60
N GLN A 447 25.47 34.84 21.72
CA GLN A 447 25.18 33.74 20.80
C GLN A 447 24.71 34.21 19.42
N LEU A 448 23.93 35.30 19.34
CA LEU A 448 23.55 35.92 18.07
C LEU A 448 24.78 36.46 17.34
N VAL A 449 25.70 37.10 18.07
CA VAL A 449 26.98 37.59 17.53
C VAL A 449 27.88 36.43 17.09
N LEU A 450 27.90 35.32 17.82
CA LEU A 450 28.64 34.11 17.43
C LEU A 450 28.04 33.47 16.16
N LEU A 451 26.71 33.40 16.04
CA LEU A 451 26.02 32.89 14.85
C LEU A 451 26.23 33.79 13.64
N LEU A 452 26.16 35.11 13.81
CA LEU A 452 26.50 36.07 12.76
C LEU A 452 27.98 35.97 12.37
N GLY A 453 28.87 35.76 13.35
CA GLY A 453 30.29 35.55 13.15
C GLY A 453 30.62 34.26 12.41
N LEU A 454 29.99 33.13 12.76
CA LEU A 454 30.12 31.84 12.07
C LEU A 454 29.55 31.88 10.66
N SER A 455 28.44 32.60 10.47
CA SER A 455 27.85 32.86 9.15
C SER A 455 28.79 33.73 8.30
N GLY A 456 29.40 34.76 8.89
CA GLY A 456 30.44 35.59 8.25
C GLY A 456 31.70 34.80 7.91
N LEU A 457 32.18 33.95 8.83
CA LEU A 457 33.35 33.07 8.62
C LEU A 457 33.09 32.02 7.54
N SER A 458 31.88 31.50 7.46
CA SER A 458 31.47 30.53 6.43
C SER A 458 31.33 31.20 5.06
N ALA A 459 30.77 32.41 5.00
CA ALA A 459 30.77 33.24 3.79
C ALA A 459 32.19 33.63 3.35
N TRP A 460 33.07 33.94 4.31
CA TRP A 460 34.47 34.26 4.06
C TRP A 460 35.28 33.05 3.60
N GLY A 461 35.07 31.88 4.20
CA GLY A 461 35.65 30.61 3.78
C GLY A 461 35.18 30.21 2.37
N ALA A 462 33.88 30.35 2.07
CA ALA A 462 33.36 30.14 0.72
C ALA A 462 34.01 31.07 -0.30
N TYR A 463 34.20 32.35 0.03
CA TYR A 463 34.90 33.35 -0.78
C TYR A 463 36.41 33.04 -1.01
N LEU A 464 37.04 32.27 -0.11
CA LEU A 464 38.44 31.88 -0.22
C LEU A 464 38.63 30.57 -1.00
N VAL A 465 37.68 29.64 -0.91
CA VAL A 465 37.76 28.31 -1.54
C VAL A 465 37.13 28.30 -2.94
N THR A 466 36.29 29.28 -3.28
CA THR A 466 35.83 29.45 -4.67
C THR A 466 36.97 29.98 -5.53
N PRO A 467 37.35 29.27 -6.62
CA PRO A 467 38.42 29.72 -7.49
C PRO A 467 38.06 31.06 -8.12
N LYS A 468 38.90 32.07 -7.89
CA LYS A 468 38.73 33.45 -8.41
C LYS A 468 39.30 33.64 -9.81
N ASN A 469 39.79 32.57 -10.44
CA ASN A 469 40.44 32.64 -11.73
C ASN A 469 39.41 32.42 -12.84
N GLU A 470 39.19 33.51 -13.58
CA GLU A 470 38.89 33.57 -15.01
C GLU A 470 38.09 32.40 -15.58
N VAL A 471 36.78 32.61 -15.69
CA VAL A 471 36.00 31.96 -16.74
C VAL A 471 36.71 32.28 -18.07
N PRO A 472 37.17 31.27 -18.85
CA PRO A 472 37.84 31.55 -20.11
C PRO A 472 36.91 32.36 -21.01
N PRO A 473 37.44 33.32 -21.81
CA PRO A 473 36.62 34.06 -22.76
C PRO A 473 35.98 33.05 -23.71
N VAL A 474 34.65 32.93 -23.62
CA VAL A 474 33.86 32.14 -24.54
C VAL A 474 34.01 32.78 -25.91
N THR A 475 34.68 32.08 -26.82
CA THR A 475 34.78 32.40 -28.24
C THR A 475 33.36 32.69 -28.75
N PRO A 476 33.11 33.82 -29.44
CA PRO A 476 31.77 34.24 -29.79
C PRO A 476 31.14 33.20 -30.71
N ARG A 477 30.16 32.47 -30.16
CA ARG A 477 29.20 31.71 -30.95
C ARG A 477 28.26 32.73 -31.62
N PRO A 478 27.93 32.57 -32.91
CA PRO A 478 27.14 33.57 -33.62
C PRO A 478 25.80 33.82 -32.94
N SER A 479 25.44 35.10 -32.94
CA SER A 479 24.33 35.74 -32.27
C SER A 479 22.96 35.10 -32.52
N ALA A 480 22.24 34.77 -31.45
CA ALA A 480 20.78 34.82 -31.38
C ALA A 480 20.31 34.96 -29.91
N LEU A 481 19.33 35.83 -29.71
CA LEU A 481 18.80 36.41 -28.47
C LEU A 481 17.85 35.44 -27.68
N PRO A 482 17.33 35.83 -26.49
CA PRO A 482 17.27 35.03 -25.26
C PRO A 482 16.17 33.95 -25.26
N GLY A 483 16.49 32.74 -24.82
CA GLY A 483 15.57 31.62 -24.94
C GLY A 483 15.29 30.90 -23.63
N THR A 484 14.00 30.74 -23.31
CA THR A 484 13.52 29.67 -22.41
C THR A 484 14.09 28.32 -22.87
N PRO A 485 14.12 27.25 -22.04
CA PRO A 485 14.53 25.92 -22.48
C PRO A 485 13.80 25.40 -23.74
N TRP A 486 12.67 26.02 -24.11
CA TRP A 486 11.86 25.67 -25.28
C TRP A 486 12.27 26.43 -26.55
N ALA A 487 13.16 27.42 -26.47
CA ALA A 487 13.76 28.06 -27.64
C ALA A 487 14.65 27.10 -28.44
N SER A 488 15.12 25.99 -27.83
CA SER A 488 15.82 24.93 -28.56
C SER A 488 14.92 24.18 -29.55
N LEU A 489 13.60 24.38 -29.51
CA LEU A 489 12.68 23.78 -30.48
C LEU A 489 12.76 24.48 -31.85
N ASP A 490 13.32 25.68 -31.92
CA ASP A 490 13.53 26.44 -33.15
C ASP A 490 14.35 25.65 -34.19
N GLN A 491 15.32 24.87 -33.73
CA GLN A 491 16.18 24.05 -34.58
C GLN A 491 15.44 22.85 -35.23
N PHE A 492 14.22 22.56 -34.78
CA PHE A 492 13.37 21.47 -35.27
C PHE A 492 12.35 21.95 -36.30
N VAL A 493 12.18 23.26 -36.48
CA VAL A 493 11.26 23.83 -37.48
C VAL A 493 11.71 23.42 -38.88
N GLY A 494 10.74 23.00 -39.71
CA GLY A 494 10.98 22.49 -41.06
C GLY A 494 11.46 21.04 -41.13
N LYS A 495 11.51 20.32 -40.00
CA LYS A 495 11.87 18.89 -39.94
C LYS A 495 10.71 18.06 -39.39
N PRO A 496 10.56 16.80 -39.83
CA PRO A 496 9.54 15.91 -39.27
C PRO A 496 9.91 15.48 -37.84
N PRO A 497 8.95 15.43 -36.89
CA PRO A 497 9.18 15.06 -35.49
C PRO A 497 9.94 13.75 -35.23
N LYS A 498 9.91 12.78 -36.15
CA LYS A 498 10.56 11.47 -36.06
C LYS A 498 12.07 11.59 -36.24
N GLU A 499 12.51 12.53 -37.07
CA GLU A 499 13.94 12.82 -37.27
C GLU A 499 14.52 13.64 -36.12
N THR A 500 13.70 14.49 -35.50
CA THR A 500 14.13 15.38 -34.41
C THR A 500 13.94 14.79 -33.02
N GLY A 501 13.19 13.69 -32.90
CA GLY A 501 12.81 13.12 -31.61
C GLY A 501 11.88 14.04 -30.81
N LEU A 502 11.07 14.86 -31.48
CA LEU A 502 10.22 15.87 -30.83
C LEU A 502 9.34 15.28 -29.71
N PHE A 503 8.78 14.09 -29.92
CA PHE A 503 7.89 13.44 -28.94
C PHE A 503 8.63 12.58 -27.92
N THR A 504 9.87 12.16 -28.22
CA THR A 504 10.57 11.10 -27.48
C THR A 504 11.77 11.60 -26.67
N SER A 505 12.53 12.57 -27.19
CA SER A 505 13.80 13.01 -26.60
C SER A 505 13.93 14.54 -26.48
N SER A 506 12.97 15.32 -26.95
CA SER A 506 13.01 16.78 -26.85
C SER A 506 12.67 17.31 -25.45
N VAL A 507 12.88 18.61 -25.24
CA VAL A 507 12.52 19.35 -24.01
C VAL A 507 11.02 19.32 -23.69
N ILE A 508 10.15 18.92 -24.63
CA ILE A 508 8.71 18.77 -24.40
C ILE A 508 8.28 17.30 -24.26
N ALA A 509 9.14 16.32 -24.54
CA ALA A 509 8.77 14.90 -24.57
C ALA A 509 8.18 14.41 -23.24
N GLY A 510 8.79 14.79 -22.11
CA GLY A 510 8.26 14.48 -20.78
C GLY A 510 6.87 15.08 -20.58
N LYS A 511 6.68 16.35 -20.95
CA LYS A 511 5.40 17.06 -20.78
C LYS A 511 4.30 16.52 -21.69
N VAL A 512 4.63 16.06 -22.90
CA VAL A 512 3.69 15.38 -23.81
C VAL A 512 3.21 14.06 -23.19
N ARG A 513 4.15 13.25 -22.67
CA ARG A 513 3.82 11.99 -21.99
C ARG A 513 2.98 12.21 -20.74
N ASP A 514 3.35 13.22 -19.94
CA ASP A 514 2.63 13.57 -18.74
C ASP A 514 1.19 13.95 -19.09
N ILE A 515 0.96 14.83 -20.07
CA ILE A 515 -0.38 15.30 -20.47
C ILE A 515 -1.27 14.18 -21.01
N LEU A 516 -0.70 13.25 -21.79
CA LEU A 516 -1.47 12.19 -22.46
C LEU A 516 -1.70 10.95 -21.60
N GLY A 517 -0.81 10.66 -20.64
CA GLY A 517 -0.93 9.48 -19.80
C GLY A 517 -1.01 8.19 -20.63
N GLU A 518 -2.11 7.45 -20.47
CA GLU A 518 -2.38 6.19 -21.17
C GLU A 518 -2.58 6.34 -22.68
N ASP A 519 -2.99 7.52 -23.17
CA ASP A 519 -3.24 7.78 -24.59
C ASP A 519 -1.96 8.15 -25.36
N TYR A 520 -0.80 8.14 -24.70
CA TYR A 520 0.48 8.49 -25.31
C TYR A 520 0.83 7.56 -26.49
N ASP A 521 0.56 6.26 -26.36
CA ASP A 521 0.85 5.30 -27.43
C ASP A 521 -0.10 5.46 -28.63
N ASP A 522 -1.40 5.75 -28.39
CA ASP A 522 -2.36 6.05 -29.46
C ASP A 522 -1.98 7.33 -30.21
N PHE A 523 -1.52 8.36 -29.48
CA PHE A 523 -0.97 9.57 -30.09
C PHE A 523 0.21 9.27 -31.02
N LEU A 524 1.18 8.43 -30.59
CA LEU A 524 2.32 8.06 -31.42
C LEU A 524 1.90 7.29 -32.68
N VAL A 525 0.95 6.36 -32.57
CA VAL A 525 0.39 5.63 -33.72
C VAL A 525 -0.23 6.59 -34.73
N ARG A 526 -0.96 7.61 -34.23
CA ARG A 526 -1.62 8.63 -35.06
C ARG A 526 -0.68 9.72 -35.57
N MET A 527 0.55 9.76 -35.07
CA MET A 527 1.63 10.62 -35.56
C MET A 527 2.62 9.86 -36.48
N THR A 528 2.25 8.68 -36.98
CA THR A 528 3.12 7.88 -37.86
C THR A 528 3.42 8.59 -39.19
N GLN A 529 2.41 9.17 -39.84
CA GLN A 529 2.57 10.06 -41.00
C GLN A 529 2.32 11.50 -40.58
N GLN A 530 3.39 12.19 -40.22
CA GLN A 530 3.35 13.55 -39.68
C GLN A 530 3.88 14.59 -40.66
N SER A 531 3.38 15.82 -40.55
CA SER A 531 3.96 16.97 -41.22
C SER A 531 5.30 17.37 -40.60
N GLU A 532 6.05 18.20 -41.31
CA GLU A 532 7.13 18.97 -40.70
C GLU A 532 6.60 19.85 -39.57
N LEU A 533 7.44 20.12 -38.56
CA LEU A 533 7.14 21.08 -37.51
C LEU A 533 7.10 22.49 -38.12
N ARG A 534 5.95 23.16 -38.04
CA ARG A 534 5.73 24.49 -38.61
C ARG A 534 5.65 25.55 -37.52
N ARG A 535 5.89 26.81 -37.91
CA ARG A 535 5.88 27.98 -37.02
C ARG A 535 4.86 29.02 -37.48
N ASP A 536 4.11 29.57 -36.53
CA ASP A 536 3.29 30.78 -36.69
C ASP A 536 3.52 31.69 -35.46
N GLY A 537 4.40 32.69 -35.61
CA GLY A 537 4.88 33.51 -34.49
C GLY A 537 5.62 32.66 -33.45
N ASN A 538 5.14 32.68 -32.20
CA ASN A 538 5.71 31.90 -31.08
C ASN A 538 5.05 30.52 -30.90
N ILE A 539 4.15 30.13 -31.82
CA ILE A 539 3.44 28.85 -31.79
C ILE A 539 4.09 27.90 -32.79
N LEU A 540 4.53 26.75 -32.30
CA LEU A 540 4.93 25.62 -33.14
C LEU A 540 3.80 24.61 -33.22
N TRP A 541 3.63 23.98 -34.37
CA TRP A 541 2.57 23.00 -34.56
C TRP A 541 2.96 21.90 -35.54
N VAL A 542 2.36 20.73 -35.32
CA VAL A 542 2.48 19.57 -36.20
C VAL A 542 1.17 18.80 -36.20
N VAL A 543 0.83 18.23 -37.35
CA VAL A 543 -0.32 17.36 -37.55
C VAL A 543 0.17 16.01 -38.07
N GLY A 544 -0.53 14.94 -37.72
CA GLY A 544 -0.23 13.61 -38.23
C GLY A 544 -1.47 12.75 -38.38
N SER A 545 -1.34 11.71 -39.19
CA SER A 545 -2.33 10.66 -39.35
C SER A 545 -1.67 9.28 -39.34
N ARG A 546 -2.49 8.23 -39.28
CA ARG A 546 -2.02 6.85 -39.39
C ARG A 546 -1.63 6.49 -40.83
N SER A 547 -2.35 7.03 -41.82
CA SER A 547 -2.09 6.85 -43.25
C SER A 547 -2.59 8.04 -44.08
N THR A 548 -2.10 8.14 -45.32
CA THR A 548 -2.46 9.21 -46.26
C THR A 548 -3.96 9.12 -46.58
N GLY A 549 -4.70 10.21 -46.33
CA GLY A 549 -6.15 10.27 -46.56
C GLY A 549 -7.02 9.73 -45.42
N ASP A 550 -6.43 9.32 -44.30
CA ASP A 550 -7.18 8.98 -43.07
C ASP A 550 -7.84 10.25 -42.49
N GLN A 551 -9.10 10.11 -42.07
CA GLN A 551 -9.85 11.19 -41.40
C GLN A 551 -9.56 11.27 -39.90
N ASP A 552 -8.97 10.21 -39.35
CA ASP A 552 -8.51 10.17 -37.99
C ASP A 552 -7.00 10.52 -37.91
N GLY A 553 -6.61 11.22 -36.85
CA GLY A 553 -5.26 11.77 -36.74
C GLY A 553 -5.03 12.49 -35.42
N ALA A 554 -3.84 13.06 -35.27
CA ALA A 554 -3.47 13.81 -34.09
C ALA A 554 -2.81 15.14 -34.45
N TYR A 555 -2.82 16.08 -33.51
CA TYR A 555 -2.05 17.31 -33.63
C TYR A 555 -1.37 17.66 -32.31
N LEU A 556 -0.29 18.43 -32.41
CA LEU A 556 0.39 19.04 -31.27
C LEU A 556 0.60 20.54 -31.54
N LEU A 557 0.27 21.37 -30.54
CA LEU A 557 0.51 22.81 -30.47
C LEU A 557 1.43 23.12 -29.30
N ILE A 558 2.41 24.01 -29.54
CA ILE A 558 3.44 24.39 -28.57
C ILE A 558 3.52 25.91 -28.53
N ASP A 559 3.16 26.52 -27.41
CA ASP A 559 3.46 27.93 -27.12
C ASP A 559 4.82 28.01 -26.43
N GLN A 560 5.84 28.49 -27.15
CA GLN A 560 7.22 28.55 -26.64
C GLN A 560 7.42 29.58 -25.52
N ASN A 561 6.61 30.64 -25.50
CA ASN A 561 6.73 31.73 -24.52
C ASN A 561 6.03 31.38 -23.22
N ALA A 562 4.80 30.87 -23.32
CA ALA A 562 4.03 30.46 -22.16
C ALA A 562 4.40 29.05 -21.65
N GLN A 563 5.24 28.32 -22.41
CA GLN A 563 5.60 26.92 -22.19
C GLN A 563 4.38 26.02 -22.05
N ARG A 564 3.43 26.16 -22.98
CA ARG A 564 2.15 25.44 -22.96
C ARG A 564 2.00 24.49 -24.14
N LEU A 565 1.31 23.39 -23.91
CA LEU A 565 1.00 22.39 -24.93
C LEU A 565 -0.51 22.21 -25.06
N GLU A 566 -0.95 21.96 -26.28
CA GLU A 566 -2.29 21.45 -26.58
C GLU A 566 -2.15 20.30 -27.58
N ILE A 567 -2.81 19.19 -27.28
CA ILE A 567 -2.78 17.97 -28.08
C ILE A 567 -4.22 17.59 -28.39
N GLY A 568 -4.51 17.29 -29.65
CA GLY A 568 -5.79 16.74 -30.04
C GLY A 568 -5.61 15.38 -30.68
N ILE A 569 -6.41 14.41 -30.25
CA ILE A 569 -6.49 13.07 -30.84
C ILE A 569 -7.88 12.90 -31.43
N ARG A 570 -7.97 12.51 -32.69
CA ARG A 570 -9.23 12.26 -33.39
C ARG A 570 -9.40 10.78 -33.67
N THR A 571 -10.51 10.23 -33.19
CA THR A 571 -10.89 8.82 -33.32
C THR A 571 -12.35 8.74 -33.72
N ASN A 572 -12.67 8.10 -34.85
CA ASN A 572 -14.02 7.92 -35.37
C ASN A 572 -14.81 9.24 -35.47
N GLY A 573 -14.15 10.34 -35.86
CA GLY A 573 -14.78 11.67 -35.96
C GLY A 573 -15.05 12.37 -34.62
N GLN A 574 -14.66 11.79 -33.49
CA GLN A 574 -14.62 12.46 -32.19
C GLN A 574 -13.21 13.00 -31.92
N THR A 575 -13.10 14.21 -31.39
CA THR A 575 -11.83 14.80 -30.99
C THR A 575 -11.73 14.92 -29.48
N ASP A 576 -10.73 14.27 -28.91
CA ASP A 576 -10.34 14.43 -27.51
C ASP A 576 -9.18 15.44 -27.43
N ILE A 577 -9.31 16.44 -26.54
CA ILE A 577 -8.34 17.53 -26.38
C ILE A 577 -7.68 17.42 -25.00
N TYR A 578 -6.35 17.47 -25.01
CA TYR A 578 -5.48 17.45 -23.83
C TYR A 578 -4.67 18.75 -23.80
N ARG A 579 -4.47 19.34 -22.62
CA ARG A 579 -3.75 20.62 -22.49
C ARG A 579 -2.94 20.70 -21.21
N SER A 580 -1.86 21.48 -21.27
CA SER A 580 -1.20 21.98 -20.07
C SER A 580 -2.02 23.08 -19.41
N THR A 581 -1.91 23.24 -18.09
CA THR A 581 -2.56 24.28 -17.30
C THR A 581 -2.36 25.70 -17.88
N GLY A 582 -3.44 26.45 -18.08
CA GLY A 582 -3.36 27.87 -18.49
C GLY A 582 -4.38 28.28 -19.55
N VAL A 583 -4.17 29.46 -20.16
CA VAL A 583 -4.99 29.97 -21.26
C VAL A 583 -4.78 29.10 -22.50
N PRO A 584 -5.85 28.80 -23.27
CA PRO A 584 -5.77 28.07 -24.55
C PRO A 584 -4.66 28.58 -25.48
N VAL A 585 -4.01 27.67 -26.18
CA VAL A 585 -3.00 28.03 -27.19
C VAL A 585 -3.73 28.46 -28.46
N ARG A 586 -3.39 29.64 -29.00
CA ARG A 586 -3.96 30.15 -30.24
C ARG A 586 -3.65 29.19 -31.39
N LYS A 587 -4.68 28.71 -32.10
CA LYS A 587 -4.51 27.81 -33.26
C LYS A 587 -4.16 28.60 -34.53
N PRO A 588 -3.07 28.26 -35.23
CA PRO A 588 -2.74 28.87 -36.52
C PRO A 588 -3.79 28.56 -37.58
N GLY A 589 -4.10 29.53 -38.46
CA GLY A 589 -5.13 29.37 -39.48
C GLY A 589 -4.84 28.27 -40.51
N GLU A 590 -3.57 28.01 -40.82
CA GLU A 590 -3.17 26.91 -41.70
C GLU A 590 -3.39 25.53 -41.08
N MET A 591 -3.14 25.41 -39.78
CA MET A 591 -3.40 24.18 -39.04
C MET A 591 -4.90 23.85 -39.07
N MET A 592 -5.76 24.84 -38.89
CA MET A 592 -7.21 24.67 -38.95
C MET A 592 -7.70 24.16 -40.31
N LYS A 593 -7.03 24.56 -41.40
CA LYS A 593 -7.28 24.02 -42.75
C LYS A 593 -6.80 22.57 -42.88
N ALA A 594 -5.63 22.25 -42.31
CA ALA A 594 -5.03 20.91 -42.37
C ALA A 594 -5.83 19.85 -41.61
N ILE A 595 -6.49 20.22 -40.51
CA ILE A 595 -7.26 19.28 -39.67
C ILE A 595 -8.75 19.18 -40.06
N GLY A 596 -9.19 19.84 -41.13
CA GLY A 596 -10.53 19.64 -41.70
C GLY A 596 -11.67 19.97 -40.74
N GLY A 597 -11.68 21.19 -40.19
CA GLY A 597 -12.80 21.66 -39.37
C GLY A 597 -12.97 20.88 -38.06
N PHE A 598 -11.88 20.61 -37.34
CA PHE A 598 -11.96 20.46 -35.88
C PHE A 598 -12.74 21.67 -35.39
N ALA A 599 -13.99 21.47 -34.99
CA ALA A 599 -14.93 22.57 -34.79
C ALA A 599 -14.33 23.62 -33.85
N GLY A 600 -14.36 24.87 -34.32
CA GLY A 600 -13.74 26.01 -33.67
C GLY A 600 -14.27 26.25 -32.27
N ASP A 601 -13.37 26.67 -31.39
CA ASP A 601 -13.57 27.38 -30.13
C ASP A 601 -14.98 27.35 -29.53
N VAL A 602 -15.46 26.19 -29.05
CA VAL A 602 -16.35 26.12 -27.87
C VAL A 602 -16.28 24.69 -27.29
N GLY A 603 -15.25 24.39 -26.51
CA GLY A 603 -15.20 23.14 -25.74
C GLY A 603 -14.67 23.45 -24.35
N PRO A 604 -15.18 22.83 -23.28
CA PRO A 604 -14.65 23.07 -21.96
C PRO A 604 -13.24 22.49 -21.88
N PHE A 605 -12.26 23.29 -21.48
CA PHE A 605 -10.86 22.86 -21.52
C PHE A 605 -10.35 22.52 -20.12
N PRO A 606 -9.72 21.34 -19.91
CA PRO A 606 -9.23 20.95 -18.59
C PRO A 606 -8.17 21.95 -18.10
N LEU A 607 -8.31 22.40 -16.85
CA LEU A 607 -7.39 23.31 -16.16
C LEU A 607 -6.37 22.58 -15.29
N GLU A 608 -6.66 21.34 -14.88
CA GLU A 608 -5.83 20.57 -13.96
C GLU A 608 -5.55 19.15 -14.48
N THR A 609 -4.25 18.82 -14.55
CA THR A 609 -3.64 17.48 -14.70
C THR A 609 -3.97 16.66 -15.94
N SER A 610 -3.26 15.51 -16.03
CA SER A 610 -3.24 14.54 -17.12
C SER A 610 -4.39 13.54 -17.14
N SER A 611 -5.26 13.57 -16.15
CA SER A 611 -6.38 12.63 -16.03
C SER A 611 -7.73 13.22 -16.43
N CYS A 612 -7.80 14.51 -16.80
CA CYS A 612 -9.03 15.18 -17.22
C CYS A 612 -9.02 15.41 -18.73
N LYS A 613 -10.04 14.89 -19.43
CA LYS A 613 -10.19 14.94 -20.88
C LYS A 613 -11.52 15.60 -21.24
N SER A 614 -11.58 16.24 -22.40
CA SER A 614 -12.81 16.81 -22.96
C SER A 614 -12.92 16.50 -24.44
N SER A 615 -14.12 16.16 -24.89
CA SER A 615 -14.41 15.93 -26.31
C SER A 615 -15.68 16.64 -26.76
N ALA A 616 -15.70 17.04 -28.04
CA ALA A 616 -16.85 17.69 -28.65
C ALA A 616 -17.21 16.97 -29.96
N ARG A 617 -18.50 16.73 -30.19
CA ARG A 617 -18.99 16.05 -31.40
C ARG A 617 -19.59 17.07 -32.37
N GLY A 618 -19.04 17.17 -33.57
CA GLY A 618 -19.50 18.13 -34.58
C GLY A 618 -20.73 17.66 -35.38
N THR A 619 -21.73 18.55 -35.45
CA THR A 619 -22.73 18.86 -36.52
C THR A 619 -24.19 18.94 -36.08
N THR A 620 -24.59 18.41 -34.91
CA THR A 620 -25.99 18.52 -34.41
C THR A 620 -26.03 18.86 -32.91
N GLY A 621 -25.91 20.16 -32.61
CA GLY A 621 -25.94 20.74 -31.26
C GLY A 621 -24.60 20.64 -30.50
N PRO A 622 -24.21 21.62 -29.65
CA PRO A 622 -22.97 21.55 -28.87
C PRO A 622 -23.15 20.59 -27.68
N VAL A 623 -23.11 19.29 -27.97
CA VAL A 623 -22.93 18.24 -26.96
C VAL A 623 -21.44 18.15 -26.67
N ILE A 624 -21.14 18.24 -25.39
CA ILE A 624 -19.80 18.26 -24.86
C ILE A 624 -19.65 17.07 -23.92
N HIS A 625 -18.56 16.33 -24.04
CA HIS A 625 -18.24 15.21 -23.17
C HIS A 625 -17.05 15.58 -22.29
N LEU A 626 -17.23 15.50 -20.98
CA LEU A 626 -16.15 15.56 -20.00
C LEU A 626 -15.87 14.13 -19.56
N SER A 627 -14.60 13.74 -19.48
CA SER A 627 -14.24 12.44 -18.94
C SER A 627 -12.90 12.52 -18.24
N GLY A 628 -12.57 11.50 -17.47
CA GLY A 628 -11.30 11.43 -16.79
C GLY A 628 -11.27 10.41 -15.67
N ALA A 629 -10.19 10.43 -14.88
CA ALA A 629 -10.02 9.56 -13.73
C ALA A 629 -9.71 10.38 -12.47
N LEU A 630 -10.53 10.20 -11.42
CA LEU A 630 -10.49 10.97 -10.16
C LEU A 630 -10.46 10.05 -8.94
N ARG A 631 -9.66 10.41 -7.92
CA ARG A 631 -9.79 9.93 -6.53
C ARG A 631 -10.90 10.68 -5.78
N ASP A 632 -11.25 10.20 -4.59
CA ASP A 632 -12.36 10.74 -3.78
C ASP A 632 -12.18 12.24 -3.40
N ALA A 633 -10.95 12.75 -3.32
CA ALA A 633 -10.64 14.16 -3.05
C ALA A 633 -10.26 14.99 -4.30
N GLU A 634 -10.08 14.35 -5.46
CA GLU A 634 -9.63 15.05 -6.67
C GLU A 634 -10.81 15.73 -7.39
N THR A 635 -10.53 16.83 -8.10
CA THR A 635 -11.52 17.57 -8.89
C THR A 635 -10.96 17.83 -10.29
N CYS A 636 -11.76 17.54 -11.33
CA CYS A 636 -11.45 18.00 -12.69
C CYS A 636 -12.12 19.35 -12.93
N THR A 637 -11.33 20.39 -13.21
CA THR A 637 -11.86 21.72 -13.55
C THR A 637 -11.73 21.98 -15.04
N TYR A 638 -12.77 22.51 -15.68
CA TYR A 638 -12.78 22.82 -17.11
C TYR A 638 -13.22 24.27 -17.37
N LYS A 639 -12.64 24.98 -18.34
CA LYS A 639 -13.08 26.34 -18.73
C LYS A 639 -13.95 26.34 -19.97
N LEU A 640 -15.11 26.98 -19.90
CA LEU A 640 -16.06 27.11 -20.98
C LEU A 640 -16.42 28.58 -21.20
N ASP A 641 -16.26 29.08 -22.42
CA ASP A 641 -16.73 30.41 -22.81
C ASP A 641 -18.22 30.34 -23.16
N LEU A 642 -19.04 31.09 -22.42
CA LEU A 642 -20.49 31.10 -22.56
C LEU A 642 -21.01 32.52 -22.80
N ARG A 643 -22.09 32.60 -23.57
CA ARG A 643 -22.79 33.84 -23.91
C ARG A 643 -24.08 33.97 -23.11
N LYS A 644 -24.46 35.20 -22.82
CA LYS A 644 -25.74 35.57 -22.21
C LYS A 644 -26.88 34.94 -23.00
N GLY A 645 -27.77 34.24 -22.29
CA GLY A 645 -28.93 33.55 -22.86
C GLY A 645 -28.70 32.09 -23.23
N GLN A 646 -27.45 31.59 -23.25
CA GLN A 646 -27.19 30.16 -23.40
C GLN A 646 -27.65 29.38 -22.17
N VAL A 647 -28.05 28.12 -22.36
CA VAL A 647 -28.42 27.20 -21.28
C VAL A 647 -27.42 26.05 -21.19
N VAL A 648 -26.75 25.92 -20.05
CA VAL A 648 -25.79 24.84 -19.75
C VAL A 648 -26.42 23.81 -18.82
N GLY A 649 -26.36 22.54 -19.17
CA GLY A 649 -26.80 21.44 -18.31
C GLY A 649 -26.08 20.14 -18.64
N TYR A 650 -26.33 19.08 -17.87
CA TYR A 650 -25.80 17.75 -18.15
C TYR A 650 -26.87 16.66 -18.05
N SER A 651 -26.61 15.51 -18.64
CA SER A 651 -27.48 14.33 -18.51
C SER A 651 -27.27 13.67 -17.15
N ALA A 652 -28.30 13.63 -16.31
CA ALA A 652 -28.25 12.98 -14.99
C ALA A 652 -27.77 11.52 -15.05
N ALA A 653 -28.07 10.81 -16.14
CA ALA A 653 -27.60 9.44 -16.36
C ALA A 653 -26.08 9.35 -16.56
N SER A 654 -25.45 10.39 -17.11
CA SER A 654 -23.98 10.43 -17.27
C SER A 654 -23.27 10.78 -15.96
N ALA A 655 -23.79 11.72 -15.17
CA ALA A 655 -23.09 12.21 -13.98
C ALA A 655 -23.51 11.53 -12.66
N ARG A 656 -23.84 10.23 -12.69
CA ARG A 656 -24.33 9.53 -11.49
C ARG A 656 -23.24 9.46 -10.41
N GLY A 657 -23.53 10.00 -9.24
CA GLY A 657 -22.58 10.04 -8.11
C GLY A 657 -21.49 11.11 -8.25
N LEU A 658 -21.65 12.05 -9.18
CA LEU A 658 -20.74 13.18 -9.37
C LEU A 658 -21.42 14.50 -8.98
N ASP A 659 -20.65 15.39 -8.38
CA ASP A 659 -20.99 16.79 -8.25
C ASP A 659 -20.40 17.57 -9.43
N VAL A 660 -21.28 18.23 -10.18
CA VAL A 660 -20.93 19.09 -11.32
C VAL A 660 -21.31 20.52 -10.99
N ILE A 661 -20.31 21.37 -10.79
CA ILE A 661 -20.45 22.74 -10.29
C ILE A 661 -20.02 23.73 -11.37
N LEU A 662 -20.89 24.69 -11.69
CA LEU A 662 -20.55 25.86 -12.51
C LEU A 662 -20.02 26.98 -11.61
N VAL A 663 -18.87 27.54 -11.95
CA VAL A 663 -18.21 28.64 -11.23
C VAL A 663 -18.14 29.87 -12.12
N ASP A 664 -18.70 30.97 -11.63
CA ASP A 664 -18.62 32.32 -12.20
C ASP A 664 -17.88 33.25 -11.23
N GLY A 665 -16.58 33.43 -11.43
CA GLY A 665 -15.72 34.18 -10.51
C GLY A 665 -15.70 33.54 -9.11
N ASN A 666 -16.30 34.20 -8.13
CA ASN A 666 -16.40 33.70 -6.74
C ASN A 666 -17.72 32.96 -6.45
N LYS A 667 -18.64 32.87 -7.40
CA LYS A 667 -19.93 32.19 -7.23
C LYS A 667 -19.84 30.77 -7.78
N ALA A 668 -20.13 29.78 -6.95
CA ALA A 668 -20.18 28.37 -7.33
C ALA A 668 -21.60 27.84 -7.14
N GLU A 669 -22.16 27.18 -8.16
CA GLU A 669 -23.53 26.66 -8.16
C GLU A 669 -23.59 25.28 -8.81
N ALA A 670 -24.28 24.33 -8.16
CA ALA A 670 -24.53 23.02 -8.75
C ALA A 670 -25.48 23.16 -9.95
N ILE A 671 -25.10 22.62 -11.11
CA ILE A 671 -25.95 22.58 -12.30
C ILE A 671 -26.66 21.23 -12.38
N SER A 672 -27.79 21.14 -13.08
CA SER A 672 -28.47 19.87 -13.35
C SER A 672 -29.01 19.87 -14.78
N ASN A 673 -30.32 20.04 -14.97
CA ASN A 673 -30.99 19.92 -16.27
C ASN A 673 -30.90 21.20 -17.15
N GLY A 674 -30.36 22.30 -16.63
CA GLY A 674 -30.15 23.53 -17.40
C GLY A 674 -30.04 24.79 -16.54
N LYS A 675 -29.02 25.61 -16.80
CA LYS A 675 -28.77 26.90 -16.17
C LYS A 675 -28.58 27.96 -17.25
N ALA A 676 -29.42 28.99 -17.22
CA ALA A 676 -29.30 30.13 -18.12
C ALA A 676 -28.12 31.02 -17.71
N ILE A 677 -27.32 31.41 -18.69
CA ILE A 677 -26.11 32.22 -18.51
C ILE A 677 -26.49 33.70 -18.52
N SER A 678 -26.15 34.42 -17.44
CA SER A 678 -26.60 35.80 -17.21
C SER A 678 -25.73 36.86 -17.89
N ARG A 679 -24.48 36.53 -18.23
CA ARG A 679 -23.51 37.44 -18.85
C ARG A 679 -22.54 36.68 -19.76
N ASP A 680 -22.00 37.37 -20.75
CA ASP A 680 -20.89 36.84 -21.53
C ASP A 680 -19.65 36.69 -20.65
N GLY A 681 -18.92 35.60 -20.80
CA GLY A 681 -17.66 35.38 -20.09
C GLY A 681 -17.19 33.94 -20.07
N THR A 682 -16.03 33.73 -19.45
CA THR A 682 -15.45 32.41 -19.20
C THR A 682 -15.94 31.89 -17.85
N TYR A 683 -16.49 30.67 -17.86
CA TYR A 683 -16.97 29.96 -16.68
C TYR A 683 -16.10 28.73 -16.42
N GLU A 684 -16.05 28.27 -15.18
CA GLU A 684 -15.41 26.98 -14.84
C GLU A 684 -16.46 25.92 -14.54
N ILE A 685 -16.25 24.69 -14.99
CA ILE A 685 -17.02 23.50 -14.63
C ILE A 685 -16.13 22.62 -13.77
N ARG A 686 -16.53 22.33 -12.54
CA ARG A 686 -15.82 21.42 -11.64
C ARG A 686 -16.57 20.11 -11.52
N VAL A 687 -15.88 19.00 -11.70
CA VAL A 687 -16.40 17.64 -11.58
C VAL A 687 -15.66 16.92 -10.46
N SER A 688 -16.41 16.39 -9.49
CA SER A 688 -15.86 15.65 -8.32
C SER A 688 -16.82 14.54 -7.88
N TRP A 689 -16.36 13.59 -7.07
CA TRP A 689 -17.21 12.53 -6.53
C TRP A 689 -18.09 13.03 -5.37
N GLN A 690 -19.36 12.64 -5.36
CA GLN A 690 -20.24 12.87 -4.21
C GLN A 690 -19.77 12.04 -3.01
N LEU A 691 -19.38 12.72 -1.94
CA LEU A 691 -19.00 12.08 -0.68
C LEU A 691 -20.25 11.76 0.13
N ALA A 692 -20.61 10.46 0.22
CA ALA A 692 -21.67 9.98 1.09
C ALA A 692 -21.20 9.95 2.56
N GLY A 693 -21.05 11.12 3.18
CA GLY A 693 -20.88 11.28 4.64
C GLY A 693 -19.56 10.80 5.25
N GLY A 694 -18.53 10.47 4.44
CA GLY A 694 -17.20 10.05 4.91
C GLY A 694 -16.10 11.07 4.60
N LYS A 695 -14.96 10.97 5.29
CA LYS A 695 -13.74 11.71 4.89
C LYS A 695 -13.21 11.16 3.55
N PRO A 696 -12.65 12.00 2.67
CA PRO A 696 -12.02 11.53 1.44
C PRO A 696 -10.93 10.49 1.76
N ASP A 697 -10.92 9.39 1.02
CA ASP A 697 -9.93 8.31 1.15
C ASP A 697 -8.97 8.35 -0.05
N ASP A 698 -7.83 9.01 0.14
CA ASP A 698 -6.80 9.19 -0.89
C ASP A 698 -6.07 7.89 -1.27
N THR A 699 -6.33 6.79 -0.55
CA THR A 699 -5.72 5.47 -0.80
C THR A 699 -6.45 4.65 -1.85
N ARG A 700 -7.69 5.04 -2.20
CA ARG A 700 -8.48 4.37 -3.23
C ARG A 700 -7.94 4.62 -4.64
N PRO A 701 -8.04 3.62 -5.54
CA PRO A 701 -7.66 3.81 -6.94
C PRO A 701 -8.54 4.87 -7.60
N ARG A 702 -7.99 5.57 -8.61
CA ARG A 702 -8.76 6.53 -9.42
C ARG A 702 -9.91 5.80 -10.11
N ARG A 703 -11.10 6.40 -10.05
CA ARG A 703 -12.29 5.92 -10.75
C ARG A 703 -12.54 6.76 -11.98
N GLU A 704 -12.89 6.11 -13.08
CA GLU A 704 -13.27 6.80 -14.31
C GLU A 704 -14.62 7.51 -14.15
N PHE A 705 -14.74 8.67 -14.77
CA PHE A 705 -15.99 9.41 -14.85
C PHE A 705 -16.27 9.86 -16.28
N TYR A 706 -17.55 10.10 -16.56
CA TYR A 706 -18.02 10.59 -17.84
C TYR A 706 -19.24 11.50 -17.64
N VAL A 707 -19.21 12.72 -18.15
CA VAL A 707 -20.32 13.68 -18.07
C VAL A 707 -20.66 14.16 -19.47
N ARG A 708 -21.91 13.96 -19.88
CA ARG A 708 -22.45 14.49 -21.13
C ARG A 708 -23.16 15.82 -20.85
N MET A 709 -22.50 16.91 -21.21
CA MET A 709 -23.02 18.26 -21.14
C MET A 709 -23.77 18.65 -22.43
N ASN A 710 -24.80 19.48 -22.27
CA ASN A 710 -25.53 20.11 -23.36
C ASN A 710 -25.46 21.62 -23.16
N VAL A 711 -24.98 22.34 -24.16
CA VAL A 711 -25.07 23.80 -24.25
C VAL A 711 -26.10 24.13 -25.32
N ARG A 712 -27.10 24.94 -25.01
CA ARG A 712 -28.17 25.34 -25.96
C ARG A 712 -28.26 26.83 -26.10
#